data_AF-A0A9P6QG42-F1
#
_entry.id   AF-A0A9P6QG42-F1
#
_cell.length_a   1.000
_cell.length_b   1.000
_cell.length_c   1.000
_cell.angle_alpha   90.00
_cell.angle_beta   90.00
_cell.angle_gamma   90.00
#
_symmetry.space_group_name_H-M   'P 1'
#
loop_
_entity.id
_entity.type
_entity.pdbx_description
1 polymer ?
#
loop_
_entity_poly.entity_id
_entity_poly.type
_entity_poly.pdbx_seq_one_letter_code
_entity_poly.pdbx_strand_id
1 'polypeptide(L)'
;MPQVVDLNNQTTSTDGRPVWAIQYPLIAPSTIDGTTDGSQEPQGGQPIGGKDDEGHAKDAGDGWQYKYHGHRVPGPTTDLDDDIKDMLRDMSVRELVGQMTQIEIGQLLTDGVLDRSKVEYWIREWGVGSFLDTPTKLDSVHGANYVDGATLFPQEIGLAASFNTAIAEEVGRITAKDTRAAGIPWVFGPILDVVAHKLWPRVYETFGEDPFVVSEFGRAIIHGLQGNYKKDRTRVAACMKHFIGYAASRDGKDKSSAWIPENLLLDYFVPPFQAAIDVGVATTMETYIDVNGEPVVGSPFFLKELLRDRMGFEGMLVTDWAEVDRQFTEHRTVSSLSAAQLQVLKRTTVDMVMTPDSSDFPEEAARFVEQGKIDRNRLEQSAGRVLQLKKDLGLLDSPKSDPKLRSSVGSQQDVEVALTAIRESLTLLKNKDNLLPLRSTKNYSPRILLTGPAADSLRALSGGWTIKWQGVESDDWFQNRGTTILKGLQREFGTGEVKHIPSVGFQGEALGESDQLLRAVDHSDVAVVCLGESPYAEVVGNINDMNLPKGQLEVLDKIRARSSKIKIVLILVEGRPRGLDGRVDLVDAVLMTYLPGPWGGGPIAEVLSGGVNPSGRLPMTYPSSTGDVASRYFSSGVDPYDPLFAFSAGLSYSSIEYTQLALDDDTLILGTDDLWLLVETEGAGNGGDQVKFDKEEARKKQSTQIHASLRVKNTGDRPVKETVFWYISQTYRPEVQPERWMLKGFEKVSLDAGESRTVKFVIRSDMLFYHGRELNRQIAAGPFTLVVNAMRPEVLTEYFNVV
;
A
#
# COMPACT_ATOMS: atom_id res chain seq x y z
N MET A 1 4.63 -10.49 39.49
CA MET A 1 4.29 -11.52 38.49
C MET A 1 2.98 -11.10 37.85
N PRO A 2 2.93 -10.76 36.55
CA PRO A 2 1.64 -10.57 35.89
C PRO A 2 0.97 -11.95 35.76
N GLN A 3 -0.27 -12.07 36.21
CA GLN A 3 -1.09 -13.24 35.92
C GLN A 3 -1.43 -13.22 34.43
N VAL A 4 -0.77 -14.08 33.66
CA VAL A 4 -1.33 -14.56 32.40
C VAL A 4 -2.66 -15.21 32.76
N VAL A 5 -3.78 -14.64 32.31
CA VAL A 5 -5.08 -15.29 32.46
C VAL A 5 -5.10 -16.45 31.47
N ASP A 6 -4.75 -17.64 31.94
CA ASP A 6 -4.86 -18.89 31.17
C ASP A 6 -6.35 -19.27 31.10
N LEU A 7 -7.07 -18.68 30.13
CA LEU A 7 -8.47 -19.03 29.84
C LEU A 7 -8.61 -20.41 29.18
N ASN A 8 -7.49 -21.06 28.81
CA ASN A 8 -7.48 -22.36 28.14
C ASN A 8 -7.94 -23.53 29.03
N ASN A 9 -7.97 -23.37 30.35
CA ASN A 9 -8.40 -24.46 31.25
C ASN A 9 -9.92 -24.56 31.42
N GLN A 10 -10.71 -23.75 30.70
CA GLN A 10 -12.17 -23.79 30.78
C GLN A 10 -12.83 -23.58 29.40
N THR A 11 -12.42 -24.39 28.42
CA THR A 11 -12.88 -24.38 27.02
C THR A 11 -14.21 -25.10 26.79
N THR A 12 -15.04 -25.27 27.81
CA THR A 12 -16.37 -25.91 27.66
C THR A 12 -17.48 -24.87 27.78
N SER A 13 -18.38 -24.83 26.80
CA SER A 13 -19.68 -24.17 26.88
C SER A 13 -20.49 -24.69 28.08
N THR A 14 -21.60 -24.02 28.41
CA THR A 14 -22.50 -24.43 29.50
C THR A 14 -23.10 -25.84 29.33
N ASP A 15 -23.06 -26.39 28.11
CA ASP A 15 -23.47 -27.76 27.76
C ASP A 15 -22.30 -28.73 27.51
N GLY A 16 -21.04 -28.33 27.75
CA GLY A 16 -19.88 -29.21 27.73
C GLY A 16 -19.14 -29.34 26.39
N ARG A 17 -19.42 -28.49 25.39
CA ARG A 17 -18.80 -28.50 24.05
C ARG A 17 -17.57 -27.57 23.97
N PRO A 18 -16.57 -27.89 23.13
CA PRO A 18 -15.41 -27.03 22.93
C PRO A 18 -15.79 -25.69 22.28
N VAL A 19 -15.25 -24.59 22.82
CA VAL A 19 -15.50 -23.21 22.32
C VAL A 19 -14.34 -22.73 21.44
N TRP A 20 -14.64 -22.29 20.21
CA TRP A 20 -13.65 -21.98 19.16
C TRP A 20 -13.53 -20.47 18.86
N ALA A 21 -13.04 -19.69 19.83
CA ALA A 21 -12.72 -18.28 19.62
C ALA A 21 -11.26 -18.09 19.13
N ILE A 22 -10.98 -17.12 18.27
CA ILE A 22 -9.60 -16.65 18.04
C ILE A 22 -9.17 -15.94 19.32
N GLN A 23 -8.33 -16.60 20.12
CA GLN A 23 -7.83 -16.05 21.37
C GLN A 23 -6.47 -15.41 21.17
N TYR A 24 -6.32 -14.19 21.66
CA TYR A 24 -5.03 -13.51 21.79
C TYR A 24 -4.53 -13.67 23.23
N PRO A 25 -3.22 -13.85 23.48
CA PRO A 25 -2.66 -13.68 24.81
C PRO A 25 -2.76 -12.20 25.21
N LEU A 26 -3.69 -11.87 26.10
CA LEU A 26 -3.91 -10.53 26.62
C LEU A 26 -2.79 -10.18 27.63
N ILE A 27 -1.92 -9.25 27.27
CA ILE A 27 -0.87 -8.73 28.16
C ILE A 27 -1.25 -7.30 28.57
N ALA A 28 -1.40 -7.08 29.87
CA ALA A 28 -1.59 -5.73 30.44
C ALA A 28 -0.28 -4.92 30.38
N PRO A 29 -0.32 -3.59 30.19
CA PRO A 29 0.89 -2.76 30.18
C PRO A 29 1.52 -2.73 31.58
N SER A 30 2.82 -2.97 31.67
CA SER A 30 3.60 -2.76 32.89
C SER A 30 4.76 -1.79 32.66
N THR A 31 4.87 -0.81 33.55
CA THR A 31 6.06 0.01 33.79
C THR A 31 7.27 -0.87 34.11
N ILE A 32 8.38 -0.74 33.39
CA ILE A 32 9.61 -1.52 33.61
C ILE A 32 10.64 -0.68 34.36
N ASP A 33 11.07 -1.18 35.51
CA ASP A 33 12.30 -0.79 36.20
C ASP A 33 13.38 -1.81 35.87
N GLY A 34 14.59 -1.33 35.54
CA GLY A 34 15.66 -2.12 34.94
C GLY A 34 16.45 -2.99 35.93
N THR A 35 17.07 -4.05 35.41
CA THR A 35 18.48 -4.42 35.66
C THR A 35 18.86 -5.64 34.81
N THR A 36 20.08 -5.59 34.29
CA THR A 36 20.74 -6.50 33.33
C THR A 36 21.66 -7.52 33.99
N ASP A 37 21.76 -8.73 33.42
CA ASP A 37 22.89 -9.69 33.47
C ASP A 37 22.49 -10.86 32.53
N GLY A 38 23.25 -11.45 31.60
CA GLY A 38 24.65 -11.36 31.16
C GLY A 38 25.10 -12.76 30.71
N SER A 39 25.74 -12.83 29.54
CA SER A 39 26.45 -13.98 28.92
C SER A 39 25.65 -15.17 28.37
N GLN A 40 25.77 -15.43 27.06
CA GLN A 40 26.53 -16.58 26.52
C GLN A 40 26.66 -16.55 24.98
N GLU A 41 27.81 -17.05 24.52
CA GLU A 41 28.38 -17.07 23.18
C GLU A 41 27.80 -18.17 22.23
N PRO A 42 28.10 -18.10 20.92
CA PRO A 42 27.30 -18.73 19.86
C PRO A 42 27.85 -20.08 19.38
N GLN A 43 26.98 -20.93 18.82
CA GLN A 43 27.42 -22.08 18.00
C GLN A 43 26.68 -22.17 16.67
N GLY A 44 27.47 -22.02 15.59
CA GLY A 44 27.56 -22.91 14.43
C GLY A 44 26.29 -23.23 13.64
N GLY A 45 26.16 -22.64 12.45
CA GLY A 45 25.16 -23.02 11.45
C GLY A 45 25.57 -24.21 10.57
N GLN A 46 24.61 -24.74 9.81
CA GLN A 46 24.77 -25.23 8.43
C GLN A 46 23.40 -25.30 7.71
N PRO A 47 23.38 -25.19 6.36
CA PRO A 47 22.16 -24.95 5.57
C PRO A 47 21.55 -26.26 5.06
N ILE A 48 20.22 -26.29 4.90
CA ILE A 48 19.52 -27.41 4.28
C ILE A 48 18.62 -26.87 3.16
N GLY A 49 18.92 -27.27 1.93
CA GLY A 49 18.08 -27.09 0.77
C GLY A 49 17.06 -28.22 0.58
N GLY A 50 15.99 -27.92 -0.14
CA GLY A 50 15.03 -28.86 -0.73
C GLY A 50 14.29 -28.08 -1.82
N LYS A 51 14.54 -28.36 -3.10
CA LYS A 51 13.90 -29.40 -3.94
C LYS A 51 12.42 -29.10 -4.18
N ASP A 52 12.19 -28.58 -5.37
CA ASP A 52 10.92 -28.29 -6.01
C ASP A 52 10.21 -29.59 -6.40
N ASP A 53 8.91 -29.68 -6.12
CA ASP A 53 8.04 -30.73 -6.63
C ASP A 53 7.00 -30.10 -7.57
N GLU A 54 7.06 -30.50 -8.83
CA GLU A 54 6.10 -30.19 -9.89
C GLU A 54 4.84 -31.05 -9.76
N GLY A 55 3.67 -30.42 -9.82
CA GLY A 55 2.37 -31.10 -9.80
C GLY A 55 1.38 -30.47 -10.78
N HIS A 56 1.17 -31.16 -11.90
CA HIS A 56 0.23 -30.81 -12.97
C HIS A 56 -1.24 -30.70 -12.50
N ALA A 57 -1.92 -29.61 -12.87
CA ALA A 57 -3.38 -29.51 -12.85
C ALA A 57 -3.92 -29.48 -14.29
N LYS A 58 -4.91 -30.34 -14.55
CA LYS A 58 -5.59 -30.54 -15.84
C LYS A 58 -6.68 -29.48 -16.08
N ASP A 59 -6.89 -29.22 -17.36
CA ASP A 59 -7.87 -28.30 -17.96
C ASP A 59 -9.30 -28.43 -17.43
N ALA A 60 -9.92 -27.27 -17.14
CA ALA A 60 -11.36 -27.08 -17.13
C ALA A 60 -11.70 -25.61 -17.45
N GLY A 61 -12.40 -25.40 -18.57
CA GLY A 61 -13.44 -24.37 -18.78
C GLY A 61 -13.02 -22.90 -18.90
N ASP A 62 -13.40 -22.29 -20.02
CA ASP A 62 -13.31 -20.85 -20.28
C ASP A 62 -13.86 -20.02 -19.11
N GLY A 63 -12.94 -19.37 -18.39
CA GLY A 63 -13.22 -18.62 -17.18
C GLY A 63 -12.18 -17.52 -17.00
N TRP A 64 -12.65 -16.36 -16.57
CA TRP A 64 -11.89 -15.16 -16.28
C TRP A 64 -10.74 -15.45 -15.30
N GLN A 65 -9.59 -15.85 -15.81
CA GLN A 65 -8.39 -16.04 -14.99
C GLN A 65 -7.21 -15.42 -15.73
N TYR A 66 -6.80 -14.25 -15.26
CA TYR A 66 -5.46 -13.73 -15.52
C TYR A 66 -4.46 -14.77 -15.01
N LYS A 67 -3.76 -15.47 -15.92
CA LYS A 67 -2.73 -16.43 -15.54
C LYS A 67 -1.46 -15.67 -15.14
N TYR A 68 -1.38 -15.34 -13.86
CA TYR A 68 -0.19 -14.79 -13.22
C TYR A 68 0.98 -15.80 -13.29
N HIS A 69 2.18 -15.33 -13.61
CA HIS A 69 3.40 -16.13 -13.71
C HIS A 69 4.33 -16.01 -12.49
N GLY A 70 3.91 -15.33 -11.42
CA GLY A 70 4.66 -15.32 -10.15
C GLY A 70 4.15 -16.39 -9.18
N HIS A 71 4.92 -16.63 -8.12
CA HIS A 71 4.62 -17.68 -7.14
C HIS A 71 3.33 -17.36 -6.38
N ARG A 72 2.28 -18.16 -6.61
CA ARG A 72 1.04 -18.12 -5.82
C ARG A 72 1.34 -18.59 -4.40
N VAL A 73 0.80 -17.90 -3.39
CA VAL A 73 0.79 -18.41 -2.01
C VAL A 73 -0.44 -19.29 -1.79
N PRO A 74 -0.41 -20.24 -0.85
CA PRO A 74 -1.61 -21.01 -0.48
C PRO A 74 -2.74 -20.06 -0.05
N GLY A 75 -3.77 -19.96 -0.89
CA GLY A 75 -4.92 -19.10 -0.66
C GLY A 75 -6.09 -19.81 0.03
N PRO A 76 -7.19 -19.07 0.25
CA PRO A 76 -8.44 -19.66 0.73
C PRO A 76 -9.04 -20.61 -0.31
N THR A 77 -9.99 -21.44 0.11
CA THR A 77 -10.75 -22.34 -0.77
C THR A 77 -12.22 -22.38 -0.35
N THR A 78 -13.11 -22.59 -1.32
CA THR A 78 -14.53 -22.83 -1.08
C THR A 78 -14.84 -24.26 -0.61
N ASP A 79 -13.93 -25.22 -0.81
CA ASP A 79 -14.09 -26.58 -0.30
C ASP A 79 -13.57 -26.67 1.13
N LEU A 80 -14.49 -26.55 2.09
CA LEU A 80 -14.17 -26.65 3.51
C LEU A 80 -13.67 -28.05 3.86
N ASP A 81 -12.74 -28.15 4.79
CA ASP A 81 -12.29 -29.45 5.29
C ASP A 81 -13.44 -30.21 5.99
N ASP A 82 -13.39 -31.54 5.98
CA ASP A 82 -14.48 -32.39 6.51
C ASP A 82 -14.76 -32.16 8.00
N ASP A 83 -13.73 -31.90 8.80
CA ASP A 83 -13.87 -31.54 10.22
C ASP A 83 -14.54 -30.18 10.42
N ILE A 84 -14.30 -29.20 9.54
CA ILE A 84 -15.02 -27.92 9.55
C ILE A 84 -16.48 -28.14 9.16
N LYS A 85 -16.75 -28.97 8.16
CA LYS A 85 -18.13 -29.35 7.78
C LYS A 85 -18.85 -30.06 8.93
N ASP A 86 -18.17 -30.92 9.69
CA ASP A 86 -18.69 -31.56 10.90
C ASP A 86 -19.02 -30.54 11.98
N MET A 87 -18.09 -29.63 12.30
CA MET A 87 -18.30 -28.57 13.28
C MET A 87 -19.55 -27.73 12.95
N LEU A 88 -19.70 -27.29 11.70
CA LEU A 88 -20.84 -26.46 11.27
C LEU A 88 -22.19 -27.16 11.46
N ARG A 89 -22.24 -28.48 11.22
CA ARG A 89 -23.47 -29.27 11.41
C ARG A 89 -23.95 -29.28 12.85
N ASP A 90 -23.01 -29.30 13.80
CA ASP A 90 -23.30 -29.40 15.23
C ASP A 90 -23.53 -28.05 15.92
N MET A 91 -23.11 -26.94 15.27
CA MET A 91 -23.26 -25.59 15.81
C MET A 91 -24.70 -25.10 15.84
N SER A 92 -25.06 -24.47 16.95
CA SER A 92 -26.30 -23.71 17.10
C SER A 92 -26.29 -22.45 16.23
N VAL A 93 -27.47 -21.86 16.01
CA VAL A 93 -27.58 -20.55 15.34
C VAL A 93 -26.75 -19.48 16.05
N ARG A 94 -26.74 -19.48 17.39
CA ARG A 94 -25.95 -18.53 18.18
C ARG A 94 -24.46 -18.67 17.90
N GLU A 95 -23.94 -19.89 17.89
CA GLU A 95 -22.52 -20.13 17.60
C GLU A 95 -22.15 -19.73 16.17
N LEU A 96 -23.02 -20.02 15.19
CA LEU A 96 -22.81 -19.61 13.79
C LEU A 96 -22.73 -18.08 13.67
N VAL A 97 -23.69 -17.37 14.27
CA VAL A 97 -23.69 -15.89 14.30
C VAL A 97 -22.49 -15.36 15.08
N GLY A 98 -22.10 -16.01 16.17
CA GLY A 98 -20.93 -15.63 16.96
C GLY A 98 -19.67 -15.64 16.11
N GLN A 99 -19.46 -16.67 15.26
CA GLN A 99 -18.32 -16.70 14.33
C GLN A 99 -18.31 -15.52 13.35
N MET A 100 -19.48 -14.99 12.99
CA MET A 100 -19.62 -13.81 12.13
C MET A 100 -19.44 -12.48 12.88
N THR A 101 -19.17 -12.51 14.18
CA THR A 101 -19.08 -11.30 15.01
C THR A 101 -17.63 -11.01 15.37
N GLN A 102 -17.22 -9.75 15.17
CA GLN A 102 -15.97 -9.21 15.70
C GLN A 102 -16.24 -8.10 16.72
N ILE A 103 -15.86 -8.33 17.97
CA ILE A 103 -16.08 -7.42 19.10
C ILE A 103 -14.82 -6.59 19.37
N GLU A 104 -14.98 -5.28 19.50
CA GLU A 104 -13.92 -4.37 19.93
C GLU A 104 -13.64 -4.50 21.43
N ILE A 105 -12.37 -4.53 21.82
CA ILE A 105 -11.98 -4.88 23.20
C ILE A 105 -12.40 -3.85 24.24
N GLY A 106 -12.57 -2.57 23.88
CA GLY A 106 -13.14 -1.53 24.71
C GLY A 106 -14.51 -1.92 25.29
N GLN A 107 -15.31 -2.69 24.54
CA GLN A 107 -16.57 -3.25 25.06
C GLN A 107 -16.35 -4.32 26.15
N LEU A 108 -15.19 -4.96 26.17
CA LEU A 108 -14.77 -5.94 27.16
C LEU A 108 -14.10 -5.31 28.38
N LEU A 109 -13.87 -3.99 28.39
CA LEU A 109 -13.26 -3.29 29.52
C LEU A 109 -14.30 -2.87 30.55
N THR A 110 -13.89 -2.85 31.82
CA THR A 110 -14.57 -2.20 32.94
C THR A 110 -13.52 -1.36 33.65
N ASP A 111 -13.73 -0.04 33.74
CA ASP A 111 -12.75 0.94 34.25
C ASP A 111 -11.37 0.86 33.58
N GLY A 112 -11.35 0.57 32.28
CA GLY A 112 -10.12 0.46 31.49
C GLY A 112 -9.33 -0.84 31.68
N VAL A 113 -9.86 -1.79 32.46
CA VAL A 113 -9.28 -3.12 32.68
C VAL A 113 -10.16 -4.18 32.04
N LEU A 114 -9.56 -5.22 31.49
CA LEU A 114 -10.29 -6.34 30.91
C LEU A 114 -11.22 -6.99 31.93
N ASP A 115 -12.52 -6.97 31.63
CA ASP A 115 -13.56 -7.64 32.41
C ASP A 115 -13.71 -9.08 31.96
N ARG A 116 -13.18 -9.99 32.77
CA ARG A 116 -13.21 -11.42 32.51
C ARG A 116 -14.63 -11.96 32.29
N SER A 117 -15.63 -11.42 32.99
CA SER A 117 -17.01 -11.91 32.87
C SER A 117 -17.58 -11.59 31.48
N LYS A 118 -17.26 -10.40 30.94
CA LYS A 118 -17.65 -10.01 29.58
C LYS A 118 -16.95 -10.87 28.52
N VAL A 119 -15.65 -11.14 28.71
CA VAL A 119 -14.88 -12.03 27.83
C VAL A 119 -15.47 -13.44 27.84
N GLU A 120 -15.72 -14.00 29.03
CA GLU A 120 -16.30 -15.33 29.18
C GLU A 120 -17.71 -15.42 28.58
N TYR A 121 -18.53 -14.36 28.70
CA TYR A 121 -19.83 -14.28 28.03
C TYR A 121 -19.70 -14.41 26.51
N TRP A 122 -18.89 -13.56 25.86
CA TRP A 122 -18.75 -13.59 24.40
C TRP A 122 -18.12 -14.88 23.87
N ILE A 123 -17.19 -15.44 24.64
CA ILE A 123 -16.57 -16.73 24.28
C ILE A 123 -17.59 -17.85 24.46
N ARG A 124 -18.17 -18.03 25.66
CA ARG A 124 -18.95 -19.25 25.96
C ARG A 124 -20.37 -19.24 25.44
N GLU A 125 -21.03 -18.09 25.46
CA GLU A 125 -22.45 -18.01 25.06
C GLU A 125 -22.61 -17.85 23.56
N TRP A 126 -21.65 -17.17 22.91
CA TRP A 126 -21.71 -16.87 21.48
C TRP A 126 -20.66 -17.61 20.67
N GLY A 127 -19.53 -18.03 21.24
CA GLY A 127 -18.43 -18.54 20.43
C GLY A 127 -17.93 -17.47 19.45
N VAL A 128 -17.72 -16.25 19.95
CA VAL A 128 -17.37 -15.09 19.11
C VAL A 128 -16.18 -15.36 18.16
N GLY A 129 -16.32 -14.88 16.92
CA GLY A 129 -15.40 -15.16 15.82
C GLY A 129 -14.02 -14.57 16.07
N SER A 130 -13.99 -13.28 16.38
CA SER A 130 -12.76 -12.52 16.62
C SER A 130 -12.97 -11.45 17.68
N PHE A 131 -11.88 -11.10 18.38
CA PHE A 131 -11.77 -9.84 19.09
C PHE A 131 -10.91 -8.88 18.28
N LEU A 132 -11.25 -7.60 18.28
CA LEU A 132 -10.44 -6.50 17.77
C LEU A 132 -9.81 -5.80 18.99
N ASP A 133 -8.52 -5.99 19.20
CA ASP A 133 -7.81 -5.40 20.35
C ASP A 133 -7.47 -3.91 20.07
N THR A 134 -7.82 -3.05 21.03
CA THR A 134 -7.79 -1.58 21.10
C THR A 134 -6.66 -0.88 20.33
N PRO A 135 -6.92 0.24 19.65
CA PRO A 135 -8.02 0.40 18.70
C PRO A 135 -7.79 -0.42 17.41
N THR A 136 -6.61 -0.99 17.17
CA THR A 136 -6.21 -1.39 15.80
C THR A 136 -5.01 -2.35 15.75
N LYS A 137 -4.80 -3.27 16.71
CA LYS A 137 -3.60 -4.15 16.69
C LYS A 137 -3.47 -5.04 15.42
N LEU A 138 -4.55 -5.21 14.66
CA LEU A 138 -4.54 -5.86 13.34
C LEU A 138 -3.97 -4.96 12.23
N ASP A 139 -3.98 -3.63 12.40
CA ASP A 139 -3.44 -2.65 11.45
C ASP A 139 -1.92 -2.55 11.58
N SER A 140 -1.24 -3.55 11.03
CA SER A 140 0.20 -3.55 10.75
C SER A 140 0.45 -2.97 9.35
N VAL A 141 0.30 -1.64 9.23
CA VAL A 141 0.31 -0.90 7.95
C VAL A 141 1.71 -0.77 7.34
N HIS A 142 2.73 -0.49 8.16
CA HIS A 142 4.11 -0.26 7.66
C HIS A 142 5.15 -0.89 8.59
N GLY A 143 4.89 -2.13 8.99
CA GLY A 143 5.52 -2.78 10.13
C GLY A 143 4.48 -3.20 11.17
N ALA A 144 4.91 -3.91 12.21
CA ALA A 144 4.02 -4.30 13.29
C ALA A 144 3.76 -3.10 14.23
N ASN A 145 2.96 -2.15 13.75
CA ASN A 145 2.76 -0.80 14.32
C ASN A 145 2.50 -0.78 15.83
N TYR A 146 1.79 -1.77 16.35
CA TYR A 146 1.34 -1.86 17.74
C TYR A 146 2.10 -2.90 18.57
N VAL A 147 3.19 -3.44 18.03
CA VAL A 147 4.08 -4.36 18.74
C VAL A 147 5.28 -3.57 19.24
N ASP A 148 5.41 -3.49 20.58
CA ASP A 148 6.53 -2.80 21.21
C ASP A 148 7.87 -3.39 20.74
N GLY A 149 8.82 -2.51 20.43
CA GLY A 149 10.11 -2.94 19.90
C GLY A 149 10.11 -3.41 18.43
N ALA A 150 8.99 -3.45 17.70
CA ALA A 150 9.00 -3.84 16.29
C ALA A 150 9.77 -2.87 15.39
N THR A 151 10.23 -3.35 14.24
CA THR A 151 10.81 -2.47 13.21
C THR A 151 9.70 -1.82 12.39
N LEU A 152 9.74 -0.49 12.30
CA LEU A 152 8.85 0.30 11.45
C LEU A 152 9.56 0.72 10.16
N PHE A 153 8.84 0.65 9.06
CA PHE A 153 9.31 0.91 7.69
C PHE A 153 8.79 2.25 7.18
N PRO A 154 9.20 2.73 5.99
CA PRO A 154 8.46 3.79 5.31
C PRO A 154 6.99 3.43 5.14
N GLN A 155 6.10 4.42 5.18
CA GLN A 155 4.71 4.23 4.75
C GLN A 155 4.65 3.71 3.31
N GLU A 156 3.55 3.05 2.93
CA GLU A 156 3.41 2.35 1.65
C GLU A 156 3.73 3.25 0.44
N ILE A 157 3.39 4.54 0.48
CA ILE A 157 3.73 5.48 -0.61
C ILE A 157 5.24 5.68 -0.76
N GLY A 158 5.96 5.72 0.37
CA GLY A 158 7.42 5.77 0.39
C GLY A 158 7.99 4.46 -0.13
N LEU A 159 7.46 3.32 0.30
CA LEU A 159 7.89 2.02 -0.19
C LEU A 159 7.68 1.88 -1.71
N ALA A 160 6.55 2.34 -2.25
CA ALA A 160 6.29 2.39 -3.70
C ALA A 160 7.31 3.23 -4.45
N ALA A 161 7.76 4.35 -3.86
CA ALA A 161 8.78 5.21 -4.47
C ALA A 161 10.12 4.52 -4.71
N SER A 162 10.37 3.37 -4.05
CA SER A 162 11.53 2.53 -4.33
C SER A 162 11.45 1.85 -5.69
N PHE A 163 10.25 1.59 -6.22
CA PHE A 163 10.02 0.70 -7.37
C PHE A 163 10.79 -0.62 -7.27
N ASN A 164 10.86 -1.18 -6.06
CA ASN A 164 11.55 -2.41 -5.74
C ASN A 164 10.63 -3.34 -4.93
N THR A 165 9.89 -4.18 -5.66
CA THR A 165 8.92 -5.12 -5.07
C THR A 165 9.58 -6.18 -4.17
N ALA A 166 10.84 -6.52 -4.40
CA ALA A 166 11.57 -7.45 -3.53
C ALA A 166 11.77 -6.89 -2.12
N ILE A 167 11.99 -5.58 -1.98
CA ILE A 167 12.04 -4.94 -0.66
C ILE A 167 10.64 -4.99 -0.01
N ALA A 168 9.59 -4.75 -0.79
CA ALA A 168 8.22 -4.78 -0.27
C ALA A 168 7.83 -6.18 0.26
N GLU A 169 8.23 -7.24 -0.43
CA GLU A 169 8.05 -8.61 0.07
C GLU A 169 8.77 -8.84 1.41
N GLU A 170 10.02 -8.38 1.55
CA GLU A 170 10.77 -8.52 2.78
C GLU A 170 10.17 -7.71 3.94
N VAL A 171 9.66 -6.50 3.65
CA VAL A 171 8.88 -5.69 4.60
C VAL A 171 7.65 -6.47 5.08
N GLY A 172 6.90 -7.09 4.16
CA GLY A 172 5.76 -7.94 4.51
C GLY A 172 6.15 -9.12 5.38
N ARG A 173 7.27 -9.79 5.07
CA ARG A 173 7.79 -10.92 5.87
C ARG A 173 8.12 -10.50 7.31
N ILE A 174 8.85 -9.40 7.48
CA ILE A 174 9.23 -8.90 8.80
C ILE A 174 7.99 -8.47 9.58
N THR A 175 7.08 -7.74 8.92
CA THR A 175 5.79 -7.34 9.49
C THR A 175 5.03 -8.55 10.03
N ALA A 176 4.87 -9.60 9.23
CA ALA A 176 4.18 -10.82 9.66
C ALA A 176 4.85 -11.48 10.87
N LYS A 177 6.18 -11.62 10.85
CA LYS A 177 6.96 -12.23 11.93
C LYS A 177 6.79 -11.46 13.24
N ASP A 178 6.93 -10.14 13.20
CA ASP A 178 6.82 -9.27 14.38
C ASP A 178 5.37 -9.26 14.92
N THR A 179 4.37 -9.20 14.04
CA THR A 179 2.95 -9.29 14.41
C THR A 179 2.61 -10.66 15.02
N ARG A 180 3.16 -11.75 14.47
CA ARG A 180 3.03 -13.10 15.04
C ARG A 180 3.69 -13.27 16.40
N ALA A 181 4.79 -12.57 16.67
CA ALA A 181 5.45 -12.61 17.98
C ALA A 181 4.52 -12.10 19.10
N ALA A 182 3.62 -11.16 18.78
CA ALA A 182 2.56 -10.67 19.65
C ALA A 182 1.32 -11.60 19.70
N GLY A 183 1.31 -12.69 18.94
CA GLY A 183 0.19 -13.63 18.86
C GLY A 183 -0.92 -13.21 17.93
N ILE A 184 -0.65 -12.27 17.02
CA ILE A 184 -1.65 -11.74 16.10
C ILE A 184 -1.54 -12.48 14.76
N PRO A 185 -2.56 -13.23 14.33
CA PRO A 185 -2.46 -14.11 13.17
C PRO A 185 -2.94 -13.48 11.85
N TRP A 186 -3.49 -12.28 11.91
CA TRP A 186 -4.22 -11.63 10.82
C TRP A 186 -3.86 -10.14 10.78
N VAL A 187 -3.64 -9.59 9.59
CA VAL A 187 -3.27 -8.19 9.39
C VAL A 187 -4.25 -7.51 8.43
N PHE A 188 -4.67 -6.31 8.80
CA PHE A 188 -5.46 -5.39 7.98
C PHE A 188 -4.59 -4.60 7.01
N GLY A 189 -4.05 -5.31 6.01
CA GLY A 189 -3.27 -4.74 4.93
C GLY A 189 -2.85 -5.80 3.90
N PRO A 190 -2.33 -5.37 2.74
CA PRO A 190 -2.01 -3.99 2.38
C PRO A 190 -3.24 -3.14 1.95
N ILE A 191 -3.03 -1.83 1.81
CA ILE A 191 -4.03 -0.91 1.27
C ILE A 191 -3.84 -0.79 -0.25
N LEU A 192 -4.83 -1.24 -1.01
CA LEU A 192 -4.80 -1.35 -2.48
C LEU A 192 -5.64 -0.29 -3.18
N ASP A 193 -5.99 0.77 -2.46
CA ASP A 193 -6.68 1.92 -3.04
C ASP A 193 -5.79 2.65 -4.07
N VAL A 194 -6.36 2.95 -5.24
CA VAL A 194 -5.69 3.76 -6.28
C VAL A 194 -6.05 5.22 -6.09
N VAL A 195 -5.05 6.08 -5.83
CA VAL A 195 -5.28 7.49 -5.53
C VAL A 195 -5.76 8.25 -6.76
N ALA A 196 -7.04 8.65 -6.75
CA ALA A 196 -7.59 9.54 -7.76
C ALA A 196 -7.69 10.99 -7.28
N HIS A 197 -7.75 11.25 -5.97
CA HIS A 197 -7.85 12.60 -5.42
C HIS A 197 -6.79 12.88 -4.33
N LYS A 198 -5.87 13.81 -4.58
CA LYS A 198 -4.63 14.00 -3.79
C LYS A 198 -4.78 14.77 -2.48
N LEU A 199 -5.94 15.38 -2.23
CA LEU A 199 -6.29 15.91 -0.90
C LEU A 199 -6.62 14.80 0.12
N TRP A 200 -6.90 13.58 -0.34
CA TRP A 200 -7.34 12.49 0.52
C TRP A 200 -6.31 12.20 1.63
N PRO A 201 -6.73 12.09 2.91
CA PRO A 201 -5.79 12.00 4.02
C PRO A 201 -5.18 10.60 4.21
N ARG A 202 -5.54 9.61 3.40
CA ARG A 202 -4.97 8.27 3.51
C ARG A 202 -4.04 7.92 2.34
N VAL A 203 -3.64 8.93 1.55
CA VAL A 203 -2.70 8.78 0.42
C VAL A 203 -1.42 8.05 0.82
N TYR A 204 -0.85 8.37 1.99
CA TYR A 204 0.40 7.77 2.44
C TYR A 204 0.30 6.27 2.70
N GLU A 205 -0.91 5.79 2.99
CA GLU A 205 -1.20 4.37 3.23
C GLU A 205 -1.19 3.58 1.92
N THR A 206 -1.19 4.21 0.74
CA THR A 206 -1.31 3.54 -0.56
C THR A 206 0.03 3.45 -1.31
N PHE A 207 0.08 2.65 -2.38
CA PHE A 207 1.22 2.63 -3.31
C PHE A 207 1.13 3.68 -4.46
N GLY A 208 0.20 4.63 -4.41
CA GLY A 208 0.14 5.76 -5.35
C GLY A 208 -1.07 5.76 -6.29
N GLU A 209 -0.91 6.37 -7.47
CA GLU A 209 -2.03 6.64 -8.39
C GLU A 209 -2.14 5.67 -9.58
N ASP A 210 -1.18 4.75 -9.71
CA ASP A 210 -1.08 3.86 -10.86
C ASP A 210 -1.59 2.43 -10.53
N PRO A 211 -2.61 1.92 -11.24
CA PRO A 211 -3.16 0.59 -10.97
C PRO A 211 -2.12 -0.54 -11.07
N PHE A 212 -1.14 -0.43 -11.97
CA PHE A 212 -0.10 -1.44 -12.14
C PHE A 212 0.89 -1.42 -10.96
N VAL A 213 1.36 -0.24 -10.53
CA VAL A 213 2.22 -0.10 -9.35
C VAL A 213 1.54 -0.66 -8.10
N VAL A 214 0.28 -0.27 -7.85
CA VAL A 214 -0.48 -0.75 -6.68
C VAL A 214 -0.68 -2.26 -6.74
N SER A 215 -0.93 -2.82 -7.94
CA SER A 215 -1.01 -4.27 -8.14
C SER A 215 0.30 -4.97 -7.77
N GLU A 216 1.43 -4.54 -8.34
CA GLU A 216 2.73 -5.22 -8.15
C GLU A 216 3.24 -5.13 -6.70
N PHE A 217 3.09 -3.98 -6.05
CA PHE A 217 3.44 -3.85 -4.62
C PHE A 217 2.48 -4.61 -3.71
N GLY A 218 1.18 -4.61 -4.03
CA GLY A 218 0.17 -5.41 -3.35
C GLY A 218 0.51 -6.90 -3.38
N ARG A 219 0.86 -7.44 -4.56
CA ARG A 219 1.31 -8.84 -4.72
C ARG A 219 2.51 -9.14 -3.82
N ALA A 220 3.52 -8.28 -3.85
CA ALA A 220 4.76 -8.47 -3.09
C ALA A 220 4.53 -8.47 -1.58
N ILE A 221 3.79 -7.48 -1.06
CA ILE A 221 3.49 -7.39 0.38
C ILE A 221 2.64 -8.58 0.83
N ILE A 222 1.64 -8.99 0.06
CA ILE A 222 0.80 -10.17 0.38
C ILE A 222 1.66 -11.43 0.40
N HIS A 223 2.58 -11.61 -0.56
CA HIS A 223 3.51 -12.74 -0.55
C HIS A 223 4.37 -12.76 0.72
N GLY A 224 4.92 -11.60 1.10
CA GLY A 224 5.68 -11.42 2.33
C GLY A 224 4.87 -11.72 3.60
N LEU A 225 3.68 -11.14 3.70
CA LEU A 225 2.81 -11.30 4.86
C LEU A 225 2.35 -12.75 5.03
N GLN A 226 1.87 -13.35 3.93
CA GLN A 226 1.19 -14.63 3.97
C GLN A 226 2.11 -15.83 3.84
N GLY A 227 3.16 -15.78 3.00
CA GLY A 227 3.97 -16.96 2.66
C GLY A 227 3.10 -18.22 2.55
N ASN A 228 3.46 -19.29 3.25
CA ASN A 228 2.54 -20.41 3.49
C ASN A 228 1.95 -20.36 4.90
N TYR A 229 1.06 -19.40 5.19
CA TYR A 229 0.47 -19.21 6.52
C TYR A 229 -0.27 -20.44 7.04
N LYS A 230 -0.64 -21.37 6.14
CA LYS A 230 -1.23 -22.67 6.49
C LYS A 230 -0.27 -23.56 7.28
N LYS A 231 1.04 -23.42 7.06
CA LYS A 231 2.09 -24.26 7.68
C LYS A 231 3.13 -23.45 8.48
N ASP A 232 3.44 -22.24 8.07
CA ASP A 232 4.46 -21.37 8.67
C ASP A 232 3.82 -20.39 9.66
N ARG A 233 4.08 -20.59 10.96
CA ARG A 233 3.52 -19.78 12.04
C ARG A 233 4.25 -18.45 12.26
N THR A 234 5.25 -18.13 11.43
CA THR A 234 5.83 -16.78 11.34
C THR A 234 5.06 -15.87 10.37
N ARG A 235 4.08 -16.42 9.64
CA ARG A 235 3.27 -15.70 8.63
C ARG A 235 1.86 -15.42 9.10
N VAL A 236 1.22 -14.39 8.57
CA VAL A 236 -0.15 -13.96 8.92
C VAL A 236 -1.10 -14.09 7.74
N ALA A 237 -2.41 -14.14 7.97
CA ALA A 237 -3.37 -13.86 6.91
C ALA A 237 -3.30 -12.36 6.55
N ALA A 238 -3.25 -12.03 5.26
CA ALA A 238 -3.36 -10.65 4.77
C ALA A 238 -4.82 -10.29 4.48
N CYS A 239 -5.13 -9.00 4.51
CA CYS A 239 -6.46 -8.44 4.25
C CYS A 239 -6.33 -7.29 3.27
N MET A 240 -6.69 -7.53 2.00
CA MET A 240 -6.70 -6.45 1.02
C MET A 240 -7.82 -5.46 1.35
N LYS A 241 -7.50 -4.15 1.42
CA LYS A 241 -8.47 -3.09 1.75
C LYS A 241 -8.19 -1.80 0.96
N HIS A 242 -9.13 -0.89 0.78
CA HIS A 242 -10.54 -0.97 1.16
C HIS A 242 -11.37 -1.23 -0.10
N PHE A 243 -12.02 -2.38 -0.18
CA PHE A 243 -12.77 -2.78 -1.38
C PHE A 243 -14.13 -2.06 -1.43
N ILE A 244 -14.39 -1.08 -2.31
CA ILE A 244 -13.51 -0.55 -3.36
C ILE A 244 -13.79 0.94 -3.64
N GLY A 245 -12.78 1.64 -4.16
CA GLY A 245 -12.94 3.00 -4.72
C GLY A 245 -12.71 4.13 -3.71
N TYR A 246 -12.16 3.83 -2.53
CA TYR A 246 -12.17 4.75 -1.40
C TYR A 246 -11.36 6.03 -1.66
N ALA A 247 -10.20 5.88 -2.30
CA ALA A 247 -9.32 7.00 -2.66
C ALA A 247 -9.79 7.85 -3.86
N ALA A 248 -11.02 7.62 -4.34
CA ALA A 248 -11.66 8.38 -5.41
C ALA A 248 -12.82 9.27 -4.93
N SER A 249 -12.83 9.61 -3.64
CA SER A 249 -13.81 10.57 -3.11
C SER A 249 -13.75 11.89 -3.86
N ARG A 250 -14.93 12.43 -4.20
CA ARG A 250 -15.04 13.58 -5.12
C ARG A 250 -14.36 14.85 -4.61
N ASP A 251 -14.40 15.05 -3.30
CA ASP A 251 -13.88 16.23 -2.61
C ASP A 251 -12.53 15.96 -1.92
N GLY A 252 -11.97 14.76 -2.10
CA GLY A 252 -10.77 14.31 -1.42
C GLY A 252 -10.90 14.23 0.10
N LYS A 253 -12.12 14.08 0.63
CA LYS A 253 -12.34 13.84 2.05
C LYS A 253 -12.43 12.35 2.34
N ASP A 254 -11.93 11.98 3.51
CA ASP A 254 -12.16 10.67 4.09
C ASP A 254 -13.67 10.46 4.32
N LYS A 255 -14.16 9.25 4.04
CA LYS A 255 -15.57 8.83 4.20
C LYS A 255 -16.59 9.63 3.37
N SER A 256 -16.14 10.32 2.32
CA SER A 256 -17.01 10.95 1.32
C SER A 256 -17.27 10.02 0.13
N SER A 257 -18.47 10.12 -0.47
CA SER A 257 -18.90 9.37 -1.65
C SER A 257 -17.92 9.46 -2.83
N ALA A 258 -17.84 8.37 -3.60
CA ALA A 258 -17.13 8.33 -4.88
C ALA A 258 -18.11 8.22 -6.06
N TRP A 259 -17.79 8.89 -7.17
CA TRP A 259 -18.47 8.71 -8.45
C TRP A 259 -17.50 8.16 -9.47
N ILE A 260 -17.63 6.87 -9.76
CA ILE A 260 -16.71 6.13 -10.62
C ILE A 260 -17.54 5.43 -11.69
N PRO A 261 -17.50 5.86 -12.95
CA PRO A 261 -18.09 5.11 -14.05
C PRO A 261 -17.62 3.65 -14.03
N GLU A 262 -18.52 2.70 -14.25
CA GLU A 262 -18.22 1.27 -14.02
C GLU A 262 -17.05 0.75 -14.85
N ASN A 263 -16.90 1.19 -16.10
CA ASN A 263 -15.74 0.84 -16.90
C ASN A 263 -14.43 1.33 -16.28
N LEU A 264 -14.40 2.54 -15.72
CA LEU A 264 -13.23 3.06 -14.99
C LEU A 264 -12.97 2.33 -13.68
N LEU A 265 -14.04 1.91 -12.99
CA LEU A 265 -13.93 1.06 -11.79
C LEU A 265 -13.20 -0.24 -12.16
N LEU A 266 -13.64 -0.91 -13.22
CA LEU A 266 -13.08 -2.17 -13.69
C LEU A 266 -11.65 -2.02 -14.24
N ASP A 267 -11.35 -0.91 -14.93
CA ASP A 267 -10.05 -0.69 -15.58
C ASP A 267 -8.97 -0.15 -14.63
N TYR A 268 -9.35 0.60 -13.58
CA TYR A 268 -8.37 1.29 -12.73
C TYR A 268 -8.42 0.90 -11.26
N PHE A 269 -9.58 0.58 -10.70
CA PHE A 269 -9.70 0.36 -9.25
C PHE A 269 -9.75 -1.13 -8.90
N VAL A 270 -10.37 -1.97 -9.73
CA VAL A 270 -10.42 -3.43 -9.56
C VAL A 270 -9.06 -4.14 -9.72
N PRO A 271 -8.16 -3.75 -10.65
CA PRO A 271 -6.96 -4.53 -10.94
C PRO A 271 -6.07 -4.83 -9.72
N PRO A 272 -5.81 -3.88 -8.79
CA PRO A 272 -5.05 -4.20 -7.58
C PRO A 272 -5.68 -5.27 -6.69
N PHE A 273 -7.00 -5.25 -6.52
CA PHE A 273 -7.71 -6.27 -5.73
C PHE A 273 -7.74 -7.61 -6.47
N GLN A 274 -7.90 -7.61 -7.79
CA GLN A 274 -7.76 -8.84 -8.58
C GLN A 274 -6.35 -9.42 -8.44
N ALA A 275 -5.32 -8.57 -8.46
CA ALA A 275 -3.94 -8.98 -8.27
C ALA A 275 -3.70 -9.65 -6.91
N ALA A 276 -4.33 -9.14 -5.85
CA ALA A 276 -4.30 -9.76 -4.53
C ALA A 276 -5.00 -11.13 -4.51
N ILE A 277 -6.16 -11.27 -5.17
CA ILE A 277 -6.87 -12.55 -5.30
C ILE A 277 -6.02 -13.58 -6.05
N ASP A 278 -5.42 -13.19 -7.17
CA ASP A 278 -4.60 -14.08 -8.00
C ASP A 278 -3.40 -14.64 -7.23
N VAL A 279 -2.79 -13.83 -6.35
CA VAL A 279 -1.70 -14.27 -5.46
C VAL A 279 -2.19 -15.20 -4.35
N GLY A 280 -3.46 -15.10 -3.96
CA GLY A 280 -4.08 -15.94 -2.94
C GLY A 280 -4.30 -15.22 -1.60
N VAL A 281 -4.66 -13.94 -1.61
CA VAL A 281 -5.02 -13.19 -0.39
C VAL A 281 -6.11 -13.92 0.42
N ALA A 282 -5.91 -14.04 1.72
CA ALA A 282 -6.78 -14.82 2.62
C ALA A 282 -8.09 -14.10 2.94
N THR A 283 -8.04 -12.76 3.06
CA THR A 283 -9.18 -11.95 3.52
C THR A 283 -9.28 -10.63 2.76
N THR A 284 -10.43 -9.99 2.84
CA THR A 284 -10.65 -8.63 2.33
C THR A 284 -11.54 -7.83 3.26
N MET A 285 -11.34 -6.51 3.28
CA MET A 285 -12.16 -5.56 4.00
C MET A 285 -12.78 -4.60 3.00
N GLU A 286 -14.08 -4.38 3.14
CA GLU A 286 -14.82 -3.43 2.31
C GLU A 286 -14.60 -1.97 2.75
N THR A 287 -15.15 -1.01 2.02
CA THR A 287 -14.89 0.44 2.21
C THR A 287 -16.01 1.15 2.94
N TYR A 288 -15.67 2.25 3.63
CA TYR A 288 -16.63 3.12 4.32
C TYR A 288 -17.69 3.79 3.43
N ILE A 289 -17.46 3.88 2.12
CA ILE A 289 -18.18 4.82 1.26
C ILE A 289 -19.27 4.17 0.42
N ASP A 290 -20.18 5.00 -0.07
CA ASP A 290 -20.96 4.67 -1.25
C ASP A 290 -20.16 4.94 -2.54
N VAL A 291 -20.36 4.07 -3.52
CA VAL A 291 -19.86 4.25 -4.88
C VAL A 291 -21.07 4.41 -5.79
N ASN A 292 -21.15 5.54 -6.48
CA ASN A 292 -22.28 5.92 -7.34
C ASN A 292 -23.65 5.94 -6.61
N GLY A 293 -23.67 6.27 -5.32
CA GLY A 293 -24.91 6.32 -4.52
C GLY A 293 -25.31 5.00 -3.86
N GLU A 294 -24.52 3.94 -3.99
CA GLU A 294 -24.77 2.64 -3.34
C GLU A 294 -23.70 2.34 -2.28
N PRO A 295 -24.06 2.33 -0.96
CA PRO A 295 -23.14 1.94 0.11
C PRO A 295 -22.61 0.53 -0.10
N VAL A 296 -21.29 0.38 -0.14
CA VAL A 296 -20.65 -0.89 -0.52
C VAL A 296 -21.03 -2.02 0.43
N VAL A 297 -21.00 -1.79 1.75
CA VAL A 297 -21.41 -2.76 2.79
C VAL A 297 -22.78 -3.40 2.56
N GLY A 298 -23.72 -2.66 1.94
CA GLY A 298 -25.11 -3.08 1.69
C GLY A 298 -25.39 -3.56 0.27
N SER A 299 -24.36 -3.59 -0.60
CA SER A 299 -24.49 -3.79 -2.03
C SER A 299 -24.30 -5.25 -2.47
N PRO A 300 -25.30 -5.88 -3.12
CA PRO A 300 -25.10 -7.17 -3.78
C PRO A 300 -24.17 -7.05 -5.00
N PHE A 301 -24.20 -5.90 -5.70
CA PHE A 301 -23.36 -5.69 -6.87
C PHE A 301 -21.87 -5.76 -6.48
N PHE A 302 -21.44 -5.00 -5.47
CA PHE A 302 -20.03 -4.99 -5.08
C PHE A 302 -19.61 -6.27 -4.36
N LEU A 303 -20.33 -6.65 -3.29
CA LEU A 303 -19.84 -7.67 -2.36
C LEU A 303 -20.20 -9.10 -2.75
N LYS A 304 -21.06 -9.30 -3.76
CA LYS A 304 -21.39 -10.62 -4.28
C LYS A 304 -21.04 -10.73 -5.77
N GLU A 305 -21.70 -9.95 -6.62
CA GLU A 305 -21.56 -10.09 -8.08
C GLU A 305 -20.13 -9.75 -8.54
N LEU A 306 -19.57 -8.62 -8.11
CA LEU A 306 -18.21 -8.23 -8.45
C LEU A 306 -17.18 -9.08 -7.70
N LEU A 307 -17.18 -9.04 -6.36
CA LEU A 307 -16.15 -9.67 -5.54
C LEU A 307 -16.11 -11.20 -5.67
N ARG A 308 -17.26 -11.88 -5.60
CA ARG A 308 -17.33 -13.35 -5.58
C ARG A 308 -17.53 -13.92 -6.97
N ASP A 309 -18.58 -13.47 -7.68
CA ASP A 309 -19.00 -14.13 -8.91
C ASP A 309 -18.06 -13.78 -10.10
N ARG A 310 -17.63 -12.51 -10.22
CA ARG A 310 -16.74 -12.05 -11.30
C ARG A 310 -15.25 -12.19 -10.97
N MET A 311 -14.83 -11.76 -9.78
CA MET A 311 -13.41 -11.75 -9.38
C MET A 311 -12.94 -13.07 -8.77
N GLY A 312 -13.87 -13.95 -8.36
CA GLY A 312 -13.54 -15.28 -7.85
C GLY A 312 -12.91 -15.29 -6.45
N PHE A 313 -13.17 -14.27 -5.61
CA PHE A 313 -12.63 -14.26 -4.26
C PHE A 313 -13.27 -15.38 -3.40
N GLU A 314 -12.45 -16.26 -2.83
CA GLU A 314 -12.91 -17.39 -2.00
C GLU A 314 -12.73 -17.16 -0.49
N GLY A 315 -11.97 -16.14 -0.09
CA GLY A 315 -11.58 -15.87 1.29
C GLY A 315 -12.65 -15.25 2.17
N MET A 316 -12.27 -14.83 3.37
CA MET A 316 -13.19 -14.20 4.32
C MET A 316 -13.36 -12.71 4.03
N LEU A 317 -14.61 -12.23 3.95
CA LEU A 317 -14.95 -10.80 3.84
C LEU A 317 -15.35 -10.25 5.22
N VAL A 318 -14.66 -9.20 5.67
CA VAL A 318 -14.98 -8.45 6.90
C VAL A 318 -15.45 -7.03 6.56
N THR A 319 -16.35 -6.46 7.37
CA THR A 319 -16.72 -5.04 7.24
C THR A 319 -15.63 -4.12 7.78
N ASP A 320 -15.59 -2.87 7.34
CA ASP A 320 -14.86 -1.83 8.07
C ASP A 320 -15.62 -1.43 9.36
N TRP A 321 -15.06 -0.50 10.13
CA TRP A 321 -15.53 -0.08 11.44
C TRP A 321 -16.99 0.42 11.42
N ALA A 322 -17.89 -0.34 12.05
CA ALA A 322 -19.31 -0.03 12.21
C ALA A 322 -20.08 0.17 10.88
N GLU A 323 -19.58 -0.33 9.75
CA GLU A 323 -20.16 -0.01 8.44
C GLU A 323 -21.60 -0.49 8.27
N VAL A 324 -21.96 -1.62 8.89
CA VAL A 324 -23.35 -2.09 8.87
C VAL A 324 -24.29 -1.03 9.45
N ASP A 325 -23.95 -0.46 10.61
CA ASP A 325 -24.77 0.53 11.30
C ASP A 325 -24.81 1.87 10.56
N ARG A 326 -23.74 2.21 9.85
CA ARG A 326 -23.62 3.44 9.08
C ARG A 326 -24.56 3.53 7.90
N GLN A 327 -25.06 2.40 7.39
CA GLN A 327 -26.20 2.41 6.46
C GLN A 327 -27.40 3.19 7.01
N PHE A 328 -27.63 3.16 8.32
CA PHE A 328 -28.69 3.92 8.99
C PHE A 328 -28.20 5.30 9.45
N THR A 329 -27.07 5.36 10.15
CA THR A 329 -26.65 6.59 10.86
C THR A 329 -26.04 7.65 9.94
N GLU A 330 -25.36 7.22 8.87
CA GLU A 330 -24.62 8.11 7.96
C GLU A 330 -25.23 8.09 6.55
N HIS A 331 -25.27 6.93 5.88
CA HIS A 331 -25.75 6.79 4.50
C HIS A 331 -27.27 6.97 4.36
N ARG A 332 -28.03 6.68 5.42
CA ARG A 332 -29.50 6.79 5.50
C ARG A 332 -30.24 6.01 4.39
N THR A 333 -29.71 4.85 4.02
CA THR A 333 -30.30 3.97 2.99
C THR A 333 -31.27 2.94 3.57
N VAL A 334 -31.33 2.80 4.90
CA VAL A 334 -32.25 1.92 5.62
C VAL A 334 -33.01 2.64 6.73
N SER A 335 -34.09 2.03 7.23
CA SER A 335 -34.98 2.63 8.23
C SER A 335 -34.57 2.42 9.70
N SER A 336 -33.63 1.50 9.99
CA SER A 336 -33.16 1.20 11.34
C SER A 336 -31.86 0.36 11.31
N LEU A 337 -31.16 0.26 12.44
CA LEU A 337 -30.00 -0.64 12.62
C LEU A 337 -30.36 -2.11 12.32
N SER A 338 -31.48 -2.58 12.86
CA SER A 338 -32.03 -3.92 12.56
C SER A 338 -32.28 -4.13 11.06
N ALA A 339 -32.74 -3.11 10.34
CA ALA A 339 -32.94 -3.18 8.90
C ALA A 339 -31.60 -3.24 8.13
N ALA A 340 -30.57 -2.52 8.56
CA ALA A 340 -29.21 -2.62 8.01
C ALA A 340 -28.65 -4.03 8.15
N GLN A 341 -28.67 -4.58 9.36
CA GLN A 341 -28.15 -5.92 9.64
C GLN A 341 -28.89 -6.99 8.81
N LEU A 342 -30.22 -6.90 8.73
CA LEU A 342 -31.03 -7.79 7.89
C LEU A 342 -30.68 -7.65 6.40
N GLN A 343 -30.47 -6.42 5.91
CA GLN A 343 -30.13 -6.16 4.52
C GLN A 343 -28.79 -6.81 4.16
N VAL A 344 -27.76 -6.62 4.97
CA VAL A 344 -26.41 -7.18 4.76
C VAL A 344 -26.48 -8.70 4.71
N LEU A 345 -27.10 -9.34 5.71
CA LEU A 345 -27.24 -10.79 5.76
C LEU A 345 -28.02 -11.37 4.56
N LYS A 346 -29.01 -10.63 4.04
CA LYS A 346 -29.83 -11.08 2.89
C LYS A 346 -29.17 -10.88 1.54
N ARG A 347 -28.48 -9.76 1.34
CA ARG A 347 -28.10 -9.28 0.01
C ARG A 347 -26.62 -9.49 -0.29
N THR A 348 -25.76 -9.59 0.71
CA THR A 348 -24.31 -9.61 0.52
C THR A 348 -23.69 -10.91 1.04
N THR A 349 -22.38 -11.08 0.81
CA THR A 349 -21.60 -12.21 1.32
C THR A 349 -20.66 -11.82 2.46
N VAL A 350 -20.99 -10.79 3.24
CA VAL A 350 -20.22 -10.43 4.44
C VAL A 350 -20.13 -11.64 5.36
N ASP A 351 -18.91 -11.99 5.76
CA ASP A 351 -18.62 -13.15 6.60
C ASP A 351 -18.41 -12.77 8.06
N MET A 352 -17.83 -11.59 8.31
CA MET A 352 -17.58 -11.07 9.64
C MET A 352 -18.00 -9.60 9.71
N VAL A 353 -18.78 -9.24 10.72
CA VAL A 353 -19.21 -7.87 11.01
C VAL A 353 -18.36 -7.33 12.14
N MET A 354 -17.68 -6.22 11.88
CA MET A 354 -16.97 -5.44 12.89
C MET A 354 -17.99 -4.57 13.63
N THR A 355 -18.28 -4.91 14.89
CA THR A 355 -19.30 -4.24 15.71
C THR A 355 -18.62 -3.52 16.87
N PRO A 356 -18.01 -2.34 16.65
CA PRO A 356 -17.23 -1.66 17.69
C PRO A 356 -18.10 -0.83 18.64
N ASP A 357 -19.24 -0.33 18.16
CA ASP A 357 -20.08 0.62 18.89
C ASP A 357 -21.33 -0.05 19.53
N SER A 358 -21.67 -1.26 19.07
CA SER A 358 -22.80 -2.05 19.56
C SER A 358 -22.44 -3.52 19.69
N SER A 359 -23.24 -4.25 20.49
CA SER A 359 -23.19 -5.70 20.64
C SER A 359 -24.52 -6.37 20.26
N ASP A 360 -25.35 -5.68 19.48
CA ASP A 360 -26.72 -6.11 19.15
C ASP A 360 -26.80 -7.03 17.92
N PHE A 361 -25.84 -6.94 16.99
CA PHE A 361 -25.79 -7.78 15.79
C PHE A 361 -25.98 -9.28 16.08
N PRO A 362 -25.31 -9.89 17.09
CA PRO A 362 -25.46 -11.31 17.34
C PRO A 362 -26.89 -11.72 17.70
N GLU A 363 -27.55 -10.93 18.56
CA GLU A 363 -28.92 -11.20 18.99
C GLU A 363 -29.92 -11.01 17.84
N GLU A 364 -29.77 -9.93 17.08
CA GLU A 364 -30.64 -9.62 15.95
C GLU A 364 -30.50 -10.63 14.82
N ALA A 365 -29.28 -11.03 14.46
CA ALA A 365 -29.03 -12.04 13.44
C ALA A 365 -29.62 -13.40 13.81
N ALA A 366 -29.49 -13.83 15.08
CA ALA A 366 -30.12 -15.06 15.57
C ALA A 366 -31.65 -14.97 15.48
N ARG A 367 -32.23 -13.84 15.90
CA ARG A 367 -33.67 -13.56 15.80
C ARG A 367 -34.18 -13.60 14.36
N PHE A 368 -33.40 -13.13 13.38
CA PHE A 368 -33.80 -13.20 11.97
C PHE A 368 -33.89 -14.65 11.46
N VAL A 369 -33.03 -15.55 11.93
CA VAL A 369 -33.13 -16.99 11.58
C VAL A 369 -34.34 -17.63 12.25
N GLU A 370 -34.58 -17.36 13.54
CA GLU A 370 -35.75 -17.86 14.27
C GLU A 370 -37.07 -17.40 13.61
N GLN A 371 -37.08 -16.19 13.03
CA GLN A 371 -38.21 -15.63 12.29
C GLN A 371 -38.31 -16.13 10.83
N GLY A 372 -37.40 -17.00 10.38
CA GLY A 372 -37.35 -17.48 8.99
C GLY A 372 -37.01 -16.40 7.96
N LYS A 373 -36.43 -15.27 8.40
CA LYS A 373 -36.02 -14.18 7.50
C LYS A 373 -34.66 -14.42 6.87
N ILE A 374 -33.79 -15.20 7.52
CA ILE A 374 -32.47 -15.63 7.05
C ILE A 374 -32.42 -17.15 7.12
N ASP A 375 -31.90 -17.78 6.07
CA ASP A 375 -31.63 -19.21 6.07
C ASP A 375 -30.40 -19.53 6.91
N ARG A 376 -30.44 -20.57 7.74
CA ARG A 376 -29.28 -21.04 8.53
C ARG A 376 -28.06 -21.31 7.65
N ASN A 377 -28.26 -21.82 6.43
CA ASN A 377 -27.19 -22.10 5.48
C ASN A 377 -26.40 -20.83 5.09
N ARG A 378 -27.03 -19.65 5.09
CA ARG A 378 -26.32 -18.37 4.87
C ARG A 378 -25.29 -18.12 5.97
N LEU A 379 -25.60 -18.47 7.22
CA LEU A 379 -24.68 -18.34 8.33
C LEU A 379 -23.58 -19.41 8.29
N GLU A 380 -23.94 -20.65 7.93
CA GLU A 380 -22.96 -21.75 7.79
C GLU A 380 -21.88 -21.45 6.75
N GLN A 381 -22.25 -20.82 5.62
CA GLN A 381 -21.27 -20.41 4.62
C GLN A 381 -20.25 -19.42 5.19
N SER A 382 -20.69 -18.42 5.96
CA SER A 382 -19.80 -17.42 6.54
C SER A 382 -18.99 -17.95 7.71
N ALA A 383 -19.64 -18.64 8.65
CA ALA A 383 -18.97 -19.31 9.75
C ALA A 383 -17.96 -20.34 9.22
N GLY A 384 -18.25 -21.02 8.12
CA GLY A 384 -17.33 -21.96 7.48
C GLY A 384 -16.05 -21.31 6.98
N ARG A 385 -16.13 -20.16 6.30
CA ARG A 385 -14.94 -19.40 5.89
C ARG A 385 -14.12 -18.92 7.07
N VAL A 386 -14.80 -18.43 8.12
CA VAL A 386 -14.15 -17.99 9.36
C VAL A 386 -13.41 -19.15 10.03
N LEU A 387 -14.07 -20.30 10.20
CA LEU A 387 -13.50 -21.49 10.85
C LEU A 387 -12.38 -22.12 10.02
N GLN A 388 -12.52 -22.19 8.69
CA GLN A 388 -11.45 -22.65 7.81
C GLN A 388 -10.22 -21.74 7.91
N LEU A 389 -10.41 -20.42 7.95
CA LEU A 389 -9.31 -19.49 8.16
C LEU A 389 -8.64 -19.71 9.51
N LYS A 390 -9.40 -19.94 10.59
CA LYS A 390 -8.84 -20.29 11.91
C LYS A 390 -8.01 -21.57 11.86
N LYS A 391 -8.51 -22.59 11.17
CA LYS A 391 -7.81 -23.86 10.97
C LYS A 391 -6.51 -23.67 10.20
N ASP A 392 -6.57 -22.98 9.06
CA ASP A 392 -5.40 -22.66 8.24
C ASP A 392 -4.35 -21.91 9.07
N LEU A 393 -4.75 -20.97 9.91
CA LEU A 393 -3.86 -20.23 10.81
C LEU A 393 -3.32 -21.06 11.98
N GLY A 394 -3.75 -22.31 12.14
CA GLY A 394 -3.38 -23.23 13.22
C GLY A 394 -4.03 -22.92 14.57
N LEU A 395 -5.07 -22.08 14.60
CA LEU A 395 -5.67 -21.58 15.83
C LEU A 395 -6.57 -22.61 16.52
N LEU A 396 -7.07 -23.61 15.78
CA LEU A 396 -7.83 -24.72 16.36
C LEU A 396 -6.93 -25.71 17.11
N ASP A 397 -5.66 -25.83 16.72
CA ASP A 397 -4.68 -26.72 17.33
C ASP A 397 -3.86 -26.02 18.43
N SER A 398 -3.32 -24.84 18.13
CA SER A 398 -2.44 -24.10 19.03
C SER A 398 -2.69 -22.59 18.92
N PRO A 399 -3.61 -22.04 19.74
CA PRO A 399 -3.97 -20.62 19.69
C PRO A 399 -2.89 -19.69 20.29
N LYS A 400 -1.79 -20.23 20.82
CA LYS A 400 -0.75 -19.44 21.50
C LYS A 400 0.34 -19.01 20.52
N SER A 401 0.89 -17.81 20.74
CA SER A 401 2.06 -17.35 19.99
C SER A 401 3.29 -18.19 20.33
N ASP A 402 4.20 -18.38 19.36
CA ASP A 402 5.50 -18.98 19.64
C ASP A 402 6.38 -17.95 20.40
N PRO A 403 6.71 -18.19 21.68
CA PRO A 403 7.51 -17.25 22.47
C PRO A 403 8.91 -17.01 21.87
N LYS A 404 9.43 -17.93 21.05
CA LYS A 404 10.74 -17.80 20.41
C LYS A 404 10.79 -16.66 19.40
N LEU A 405 9.65 -16.23 18.86
CA LEU A 405 9.61 -15.11 17.91
C LEU A 405 9.89 -13.76 18.58
N ARG A 406 9.64 -13.64 19.90
CA ARG A 406 9.80 -12.37 20.63
C ARG A 406 11.22 -11.83 20.60
N SER A 407 12.23 -12.71 20.65
CA SER A 407 13.64 -12.27 20.58
C SER A 407 14.08 -11.85 19.18
N SER A 408 13.26 -12.12 18.15
CA SER A 408 13.53 -11.70 16.78
C SER A 408 12.92 -10.35 16.41
N VAL A 409 12.04 -9.81 17.27
CA VAL A 409 11.36 -8.53 17.05
C VAL A 409 12.37 -7.40 17.10
N GLY A 410 12.33 -6.52 16.10
CA GLY A 410 13.17 -5.32 16.10
C GLY A 410 14.67 -5.57 15.95
N SER A 411 15.06 -6.70 15.35
CA SER A 411 16.47 -7.07 15.20
C SER A 411 17.23 -6.07 14.32
N GLN A 412 18.55 -5.98 14.49
CA GLN A 412 19.37 -5.10 13.64
C GLN A 412 19.25 -5.45 12.15
N GLN A 413 19.09 -6.74 11.82
CA GLN A 413 18.88 -7.16 10.44
C GLN A 413 17.58 -6.60 9.87
N ASP A 414 16.50 -6.59 10.65
CA ASP A 414 15.24 -5.98 10.22
C ASP A 414 15.39 -4.46 10.03
N VAL A 415 16.14 -3.79 10.91
CA VAL A 415 16.46 -2.36 10.79
C VAL A 415 17.27 -2.06 9.52
N GLU A 416 18.20 -2.93 9.12
CA GLU A 416 18.93 -2.78 7.84
C GLU A 416 18.01 -2.87 6.61
N VAL A 417 16.95 -3.68 6.66
CA VAL A 417 15.92 -3.70 5.62
C VAL A 417 15.17 -2.37 5.60
N ALA A 418 14.78 -1.83 6.75
CA ALA A 418 14.13 -0.53 6.84
C ALA A 418 15.01 0.60 6.27
N LEU A 419 16.30 0.62 6.63
CA LEU A 419 17.27 1.56 6.08
C LEU A 419 17.43 1.42 4.57
N THR A 420 17.44 0.19 4.04
CA THR A 420 17.51 -0.07 2.60
C THR A 420 16.26 0.44 1.88
N ALA A 421 15.07 0.15 2.42
CA ALA A 421 13.80 0.68 1.91
C ALA A 421 13.84 2.21 1.84
N ILE A 422 14.20 2.88 2.94
CA ILE A 422 14.29 4.34 3.00
C ILE A 422 15.26 4.87 1.95
N ARG A 423 16.49 4.37 1.90
CA ARG A 423 17.53 4.82 0.94
C ARG A 423 17.05 4.73 -0.51
N GLU A 424 16.29 3.69 -0.83
CA GLU A 424 15.73 3.49 -2.16
C GLU A 424 14.48 4.31 -2.45
N SER A 425 13.76 4.76 -1.43
CA SER A 425 12.55 5.60 -1.52
C SER A 425 12.85 7.09 -1.66
N LEU A 426 13.95 7.58 -1.07
CA LEU A 426 14.29 9.01 -1.09
C LEU A 426 14.41 9.54 -2.53
N THR A 427 13.55 10.52 -2.86
CA THR A 427 13.33 10.98 -4.24
C THR A 427 13.83 12.42 -4.40
N LEU A 428 14.92 12.61 -5.16
CA LEU A 428 15.47 13.93 -5.46
C LEU A 428 14.69 14.56 -6.61
N LEU A 429 13.90 15.60 -6.34
CA LEU A 429 12.98 16.20 -7.32
C LEU A 429 13.57 17.41 -8.03
N LYS A 430 14.51 18.10 -7.38
CA LYS A 430 15.22 19.26 -7.94
C LYS A 430 16.65 19.26 -7.43
N ASN A 431 17.61 19.55 -8.32
CA ASN A 431 19.02 19.72 -7.96
C ASN A 431 19.71 20.73 -8.88
N LYS A 432 19.46 22.02 -8.63
CA LYS A 432 20.01 23.12 -9.43
C LYS A 432 21.52 23.20 -9.28
N ASP A 433 22.21 23.41 -10.40
CA ASP A 433 23.67 23.55 -10.48
C ASP A 433 24.45 22.41 -9.82
N ASN A 434 23.84 21.21 -9.72
CA ASN A 434 24.38 20.05 -9.00
C ASN A 434 24.79 20.39 -7.54
N LEU A 435 23.97 21.17 -6.84
CA LEU A 435 24.18 21.54 -5.43
C LEU A 435 24.41 20.31 -4.55
N LEU A 436 23.53 19.30 -4.68
CA LEU A 436 23.66 18.04 -3.98
C LEU A 436 24.51 17.06 -4.82
N PRO A 437 25.38 16.27 -4.17
CA PRO A 437 25.59 16.21 -2.72
C PRO A 437 26.44 17.36 -2.15
N LEU A 438 26.20 17.71 -0.88
CA LEU A 438 26.97 18.68 -0.12
C LEU A 438 28.37 18.11 0.19
N ARG A 439 29.37 18.53 -0.60
CA ARG A 439 30.71 17.96 -0.51
C ARG A 439 31.50 18.54 0.67
N SER A 440 31.96 17.66 1.55
CA SER A 440 33.04 17.96 2.50
C SER A 440 34.40 17.61 1.90
N THR A 441 35.43 18.35 2.29
CA THR A 441 36.84 18.05 1.99
C THR A 441 37.63 18.00 3.30
N LYS A 442 38.90 17.58 3.24
CA LYS A 442 39.78 17.55 4.43
C LYS A 442 39.84 18.88 5.21
N ASN A 443 39.65 20.02 4.53
CA ASN A 443 39.78 21.35 5.12
C ASN A 443 38.47 22.16 5.12
N TYR A 444 37.35 21.54 4.74
CA TYR A 444 36.07 22.24 4.61
C TYR A 444 34.91 21.28 4.85
N SER A 445 34.04 21.63 5.79
CA SER A 445 32.70 21.06 5.93
C SER A 445 31.70 22.20 5.73
N PRO A 446 30.60 21.98 5.00
CA PRO A 446 29.60 23.02 4.82
C PRO A 446 28.94 23.38 6.15
N ARG A 447 28.83 24.68 6.45
CA ARG A 447 28.04 25.15 7.59
C ARG A 447 26.56 25.10 7.24
N ILE A 448 25.82 24.24 7.93
CA ILE A 448 24.40 23.95 7.68
C ILE A 448 23.53 24.69 8.70
N LEU A 449 22.67 25.57 8.21
CA LEU A 449 21.51 26.04 8.97
C LEU A 449 20.38 25.04 8.78
N LEU A 450 19.95 24.38 9.85
CA LEU A 450 18.78 23.50 9.84
C LEU A 450 17.57 24.22 10.46
N THR A 451 16.42 24.17 9.80
CA THR A 451 15.17 24.73 10.31
C THR A 451 13.94 24.02 9.74
N GLY A 452 12.75 24.42 10.20
CA GLY A 452 11.46 23.82 9.82
C GLY A 452 10.96 22.78 10.84
N PRO A 453 9.64 22.52 10.87
CA PRO A 453 9.01 21.75 11.94
C PRO A 453 9.38 20.26 11.94
N ALA A 454 9.79 19.72 10.79
CA ALA A 454 10.16 18.31 10.66
C ALA A 454 11.66 18.03 10.92
N ALA A 455 12.46 19.07 11.21
CA ALA A 455 13.92 18.97 11.32
C ALA A 455 14.40 18.03 12.45
N ASP A 456 13.67 17.95 13.56
CA ASP A 456 14.05 17.15 14.73
C ASP A 456 12.84 16.43 15.32
N SER A 457 12.19 15.58 14.51
CA SER A 457 10.98 14.87 14.92
C SER A 457 10.86 13.48 14.30
N LEU A 458 10.89 12.43 15.14
CA LEU A 458 10.61 11.05 14.73
C LEU A 458 9.12 10.84 14.43
N ARG A 459 8.24 11.47 15.20
CA ARG A 459 6.79 11.42 14.94
C ARG A 459 6.46 11.94 13.55
N ALA A 460 7.06 13.05 13.12
CA ALA A 460 6.84 13.62 11.80
C ALA A 460 7.35 12.70 10.68
N LEU A 461 8.52 12.08 10.86
CA LEU A 461 9.03 11.11 9.89
C LEU A 461 8.16 9.85 9.78
N SER A 462 7.37 9.52 10.80
CA SER A 462 6.61 8.26 10.85
C SER A 462 5.14 8.41 10.43
N GLY A 463 4.50 9.52 10.79
CA GLY A 463 3.10 9.80 10.45
C GLY A 463 2.07 9.06 11.30
N GLY A 464 0.84 8.94 10.78
CA GLY A 464 -0.23 8.15 11.37
C GLY A 464 0.05 6.65 11.29
N TRP A 465 -0.80 5.84 11.93
CA TRP A 465 -0.60 4.38 12.01
C TRP A 465 0.77 3.98 12.57
N THR A 466 1.37 4.78 13.44
CA THR A 466 2.68 4.48 14.07
C THR A 466 2.51 4.47 15.58
N ILE A 467 2.59 3.30 16.22
CA ILE A 467 2.43 3.06 17.68
C ILE A 467 1.01 3.41 18.21
N LYS A 468 0.39 4.45 17.67
CA LYS A 468 -0.98 4.93 17.88
C LYS A 468 -1.62 5.25 16.52
N TRP A 469 -2.94 5.22 16.49
CA TRP A 469 -3.74 5.51 15.30
C TRP A 469 -3.38 6.85 14.64
N GLN A 470 -3.47 7.96 15.38
CA GLN A 470 -3.13 9.30 14.88
C GLN A 470 -1.61 9.59 14.86
N GLY A 471 -0.78 8.58 15.14
CA GLY A 471 0.63 8.77 15.48
C GLY A 471 0.82 9.18 16.94
N VAL A 472 2.08 9.25 17.37
CA VAL A 472 2.45 9.53 18.77
C VAL A 472 2.59 11.02 19.05
N GLU A 473 2.27 11.41 20.28
CA GLU A 473 2.29 12.81 20.71
C GLU A 473 3.72 13.31 20.97
N SER A 474 4.64 12.42 21.35
CA SER A 474 6.06 12.70 21.64
C SER A 474 6.98 11.64 21.02
N ASP A 475 8.21 12.03 20.71
CA ASP A 475 9.26 11.13 20.24
C ASP A 475 9.72 10.11 21.32
N ASP A 476 9.37 10.32 22.59
CA ASP A 476 9.71 9.41 23.70
C ASP A 476 9.12 8.00 23.50
N TRP A 477 8.00 7.89 22.78
CA TRP A 477 7.36 6.62 22.45
C TRP A 477 8.25 5.70 21.60
N PHE A 478 9.22 6.24 20.87
CA PHE A 478 10.18 5.45 20.10
C PHE A 478 11.31 4.89 20.96
N GLN A 479 11.42 5.25 22.25
CA GLN A 479 12.40 4.71 23.18
C GLN A 479 13.86 4.77 22.65
N ASN A 480 14.23 5.88 22.01
CA ASN A 480 15.51 6.10 21.32
C ASN A 480 15.78 5.21 20.09
N ARG A 481 14.78 4.48 19.58
CA ARG A 481 14.86 3.68 18.35
C ARG A 481 14.51 4.53 17.14
N GLY A 482 15.46 5.34 16.71
CA GLY A 482 15.30 6.19 15.54
C GLY A 482 16.39 7.25 15.43
N THR A 483 16.43 7.94 14.29
CA THR A 483 17.34 9.05 14.03
C THR A 483 16.56 10.16 13.34
N THR A 484 16.47 11.33 13.98
CA THR A 484 15.88 12.53 13.39
C THR A 484 16.81 13.12 12.32
N ILE A 485 16.30 14.03 11.47
CA ILE A 485 17.12 14.69 10.43
C ILE A 485 18.27 15.46 11.09
N LEU A 486 18.02 16.18 12.18
CA LEU A 486 19.07 16.85 12.96
C LEU A 486 20.17 15.88 13.40
N LYS A 487 19.79 14.78 14.06
CA LYS A 487 20.76 13.79 14.54
C LYS A 487 21.53 13.14 13.39
N GLY A 488 20.87 12.86 12.27
CA GLY A 488 21.51 12.34 11.05
C GLY A 488 22.55 13.31 10.50
N LEU A 489 22.17 14.57 10.28
CA LEU A 489 23.07 15.61 9.79
C LEU A 489 24.26 15.87 10.73
N GLN A 490 24.03 15.86 12.04
CA GLN A 490 25.10 16.04 13.03
C GLN A 490 26.09 14.88 13.03
N ARG A 491 25.64 13.65 12.79
CA ARG A 491 26.52 12.48 12.65
C ARG A 491 27.34 12.57 11.36
N GLU A 492 26.72 13.01 10.27
CA GLU A 492 27.35 13.03 8.94
C GLU A 492 28.31 14.22 8.74
N PHE A 493 27.93 15.42 9.17
CA PHE A 493 28.69 16.66 8.94
C PHE A 493 29.42 17.20 10.19
N GLY A 494 29.08 16.68 11.37
CA GLY A 494 29.61 17.12 12.66
C GLY A 494 28.69 18.11 13.39
N THR A 495 28.62 17.99 14.73
CA THR A 495 27.73 18.81 15.56
C THR A 495 28.03 20.31 15.51
N GLY A 496 29.29 20.70 15.30
CA GLY A 496 29.70 22.11 15.18
C GLY A 496 29.29 22.76 13.85
N GLU A 497 29.03 21.96 12.82
CA GLU A 497 28.69 22.44 11.47
C GLU A 497 27.18 22.57 11.26
N VAL A 498 26.37 21.90 12.08
CA VAL A 498 24.90 21.90 11.98
C VAL A 498 24.30 22.78 13.08
N LYS A 499 23.83 23.97 12.69
CA LYS A 499 23.11 24.88 13.57
C LYS A 499 21.61 24.73 13.38
N HIS A 500 20.93 24.16 14.35
CA HIS A 500 19.47 24.03 14.36
C HIS A 500 18.80 25.26 15.00
N ILE A 501 17.86 25.86 14.28
CA ILE A 501 16.98 26.92 14.80
C ILE A 501 15.53 26.57 14.43
N PRO A 502 14.71 26.09 15.38
CA PRO A 502 13.28 25.92 15.15
C PRO A 502 12.63 27.29 14.90
N SER A 503 12.16 27.55 13.67
CA SER A 503 11.60 28.86 13.30
C SER A 503 10.07 28.87 13.24
N VAL A 504 9.47 27.72 12.94
CA VAL A 504 8.04 27.59 12.64
C VAL A 504 7.55 26.19 13.00
N GLY A 505 6.30 26.09 13.46
CA GLY A 505 5.61 24.84 13.74
C GLY A 505 4.80 24.33 12.55
N PHE A 506 4.14 23.19 12.74
CA PHE A 506 3.44 22.51 11.65
C PHE A 506 2.21 23.28 11.16
N GLN A 507 1.54 24.07 12.00
CA GLN A 507 0.39 24.88 11.61
C GLN A 507 0.82 26.26 11.07
N GLY A 508 2.13 26.50 10.92
CA GLY A 508 2.68 27.77 10.44
C GLY A 508 2.85 28.83 11.54
N GLU A 509 2.66 28.47 12.80
CA GLU A 509 2.91 29.33 13.95
C GLU A 509 4.40 29.55 14.16
N ALA A 510 4.81 30.78 14.51
CA ALA A 510 6.21 31.09 14.78
C ALA A 510 6.63 30.50 16.15
N LEU A 511 7.76 29.79 16.19
CA LEU A 511 8.27 29.13 17.41
C LEU A 511 9.39 29.91 18.13
N GLY A 512 9.81 31.05 17.59
CA GLY A 512 10.89 31.83 18.18
C GLY A 512 11.19 33.13 17.43
N GLU A 513 12.27 33.78 17.83
CA GLU A 513 12.69 35.07 17.29
C GLU A 513 13.29 34.90 15.88
N SER A 514 12.56 35.38 14.87
CA SER A 514 13.00 35.38 13.47
C SER A 514 14.42 35.97 13.29
N ASP A 515 14.83 36.90 14.15
CA ASP A 515 16.16 37.51 14.13
C ASP A 515 17.32 36.52 14.38
N GLN A 516 17.10 35.44 15.13
CA GLN A 516 18.12 34.41 15.33
C GLN A 516 18.33 33.59 14.06
N LEU A 517 17.23 33.22 13.39
CA LEU A 517 17.26 32.55 12.08
C LEU A 517 18.00 33.42 11.07
N LEU A 518 17.60 34.69 10.93
CA LEU A 518 18.18 35.60 9.94
C LEU A 518 19.67 35.88 10.18
N ARG A 519 20.11 35.98 11.43
CA ARG A 519 21.55 36.06 11.76
C ARG A 519 22.30 34.78 11.39
N ALA A 520 21.69 33.61 11.58
CA ALA A 520 22.32 32.35 11.20
C ALA A 520 22.47 32.17 9.69
N VAL A 521 21.55 32.73 8.89
CA VAL A 521 21.66 32.76 7.42
C VAL A 521 22.97 33.39 6.96
N ASP A 522 23.42 34.48 7.60
CA ASP A 522 24.67 35.17 7.23
C ASP A 522 25.94 34.37 7.52
N HIS A 523 25.84 33.35 8.38
CA HIS A 523 26.97 32.53 8.83
C HIS A 523 26.93 31.09 8.31
N SER A 524 26.00 30.77 7.42
CA SER A 524 25.79 29.42 6.89
C SER A 524 26.04 29.38 5.38
N ASP A 525 26.53 28.25 4.89
CA ASP A 525 26.78 28.04 3.47
C ASP A 525 25.50 27.54 2.76
N VAL A 526 24.70 26.75 3.49
CA VAL A 526 23.45 26.16 3.03
C VAL A 526 22.41 26.19 4.14
N ALA A 527 21.15 26.46 3.76
CA ALA A 527 19.99 26.24 4.61
C ALA A 527 19.29 24.95 4.19
N VAL A 528 19.17 24.01 5.13
CA VAL A 528 18.31 22.83 5.01
C VAL A 528 17.01 23.15 5.73
N VAL A 529 15.91 23.20 4.97
CA VAL A 529 14.58 23.58 5.46
C VAL A 529 13.67 22.36 5.38
N CYS A 530 13.24 21.83 6.52
CA CYS A 530 12.43 20.63 6.63
C CYS A 530 10.96 21.01 6.87
N LEU A 531 10.17 21.04 5.80
CA LEU A 531 8.74 21.37 5.84
C LEU A 531 7.89 20.09 5.72
N GLY A 532 6.61 20.17 6.10
CA GLY A 532 5.76 18.99 6.04
C GLY A 532 4.48 19.08 6.85
N GLU A 533 3.96 17.90 7.21
CA GLU A 533 2.72 17.74 7.97
C GLU A 533 2.98 17.12 9.35
N SER A 534 2.12 17.44 10.33
CA SER A 534 2.07 16.64 11.57
C SER A 534 1.46 15.26 11.27
N PRO A 535 1.69 14.25 12.13
CA PRO A 535 0.96 12.98 12.06
C PRO A 535 -0.55 13.17 12.07
N TYR A 536 -1.24 12.39 11.24
CA TYR A 536 -2.70 12.28 11.14
C TYR A 536 -3.05 10.90 10.58
N ALA A 537 -4.29 10.46 10.78
CA ALA A 537 -4.91 9.35 10.07
C ALA A 537 -6.39 9.64 9.80
N GLU A 538 -6.92 9.13 8.69
CA GLU A 538 -8.35 9.20 8.35
C GLU A 538 -8.92 10.65 8.39
N VAL A 539 -10.18 10.80 8.80
CA VAL A 539 -10.95 12.05 8.89
C VAL A 539 -10.18 13.21 9.51
N VAL A 540 -9.32 12.98 10.51
CA VAL A 540 -8.54 14.04 11.17
C VAL A 540 -7.58 14.73 10.19
N GLY A 541 -7.09 14.01 9.18
CA GLY A 541 -6.20 14.54 8.15
C GLY A 541 -6.90 15.34 7.06
N ASN A 542 -8.23 15.47 7.08
CA ASN A 542 -9.00 16.17 6.04
C ASN A 542 -8.59 17.64 5.91
N ILE A 543 -8.36 18.09 4.68
CA ILE A 543 -7.94 19.46 4.32
C ILE A 543 -8.72 19.99 3.13
N ASN A 544 -8.79 21.30 2.98
CA ASN A 544 -9.40 21.95 1.80
C ASN A 544 -8.36 22.59 0.88
N ASP A 545 -7.14 22.80 1.37
CA ASP A 545 -6.06 23.46 0.65
C ASP A 545 -4.86 22.52 0.56
N MET A 546 -4.39 22.29 -0.67
CA MET A 546 -3.21 21.48 -0.94
C MET A 546 -1.94 22.17 -0.43
N ASN A 547 -1.91 23.49 -0.29
CA ASN A 547 -0.69 24.20 0.10
C ASN A 547 -0.28 23.90 1.56
N LEU A 548 1.03 23.81 1.79
CA LEU A 548 1.56 23.84 3.16
C LEU A 548 1.09 25.11 3.89
N PRO A 549 0.91 25.05 5.22
CA PRO A 549 0.52 26.22 5.99
C PRO A 549 1.43 27.41 5.71
N LYS A 550 0.82 28.58 5.46
CA LYS A 550 1.51 29.77 4.97
C LYS A 550 2.78 30.13 5.75
N GLY A 551 2.75 30.03 7.08
CA GLY A 551 3.91 30.33 7.91
C GLY A 551 5.11 29.42 7.67
N GLN A 552 4.90 28.14 7.31
CA GLN A 552 5.98 27.24 6.90
C GLN A 552 6.65 27.75 5.62
N LEU A 553 5.84 28.15 4.63
CA LEU A 553 6.30 28.66 3.35
C LEU A 553 7.03 30.01 3.47
N GLU A 554 6.57 30.89 4.36
CA GLU A 554 7.19 32.19 4.63
C GLU A 554 8.63 32.08 5.19
N VAL A 555 9.04 30.92 5.72
CA VAL A 555 10.45 30.69 6.11
C VAL A 555 11.37 30.76 4.89
N LEU A 556 10.95 30.21 3.74
CA LEU A 556 11.71 30.27 2.49
C LEU A 556 11.87 31.71 2.01
N ASP A 557 10.78 32.49 2.08
CA ASP A 557 10.77 33.92 1.73
C ASP A 557 11.77 34.70 2.60
N LYS A 558 11.73 34.49 3.91
CA LYS A 558 12.62 35.16 4.88
C LYS A 558 14.10 34.85 4.63
N ILE A 559 14.44 33.58 4.41
CA ILE A 559 15.83 33.15 4.13
C ILE A 559 16.32 33.78 2.82
N ARG A 560 15.52 33.68 1.74
CA ARG A 560 15.90 34.20 0.43
C ARG A 560 15.98 35.73 0.42
N ALA A 561 15.10 36.42 1.14
CA ALA A 561 15.14 37.87 1.31
C ALA A 561 16.37 38.35 2.09
N ARG A 562 16.86 37.56 3.05
CA ARG A 562 18.08 37.89 3.80
C ARG A 562 19.34 37.70 2.98
N SER A 563 19.41 36.62 2.19
CA SER A 563 20.58 36.34 1.35
C SER A 563 20.17 35.71 0.03
N SER A 564 20.46 36.41 -1.08
CA SER A 564 20.32 35.83 -2.41
C SER A 564 21.36 34.75 -2.71
N LYS A 565 22.44 34.69 -1.92
CA LYS A 565 23.57 33.77 -2.13
C LYS A 565 23.44 32.44 -1.42
N ILE A 566 22.69 32.39 -0.30
CA ILE A 566 22.52 31.14 0.44
C ILE A 566 21.84 30.09 -0.45
N LYS A 567 22.34 28.87 -0.41
CA LYS A 567 21.73 27.73 -1.09
C LYS A 567 20.64 27.15 -0.19
N ILE A 568 19.48 26.83 -0.76
CA ILE A 568 18.36 26.27 0.01
C ILE A 568 18.06 24.86 -0.48
N VAL A 569 18.20 23.89 0.43
CA VAL A 569 17.76 22.51 0.26
C VAL A 569 16.44 22.35 1.01
N LEU A 570 15.36 22.12 0.27
CA LEU A 570 14.04 21.82 0.83
C LEU A 570 13.90 20.31 1.03
N ILE A 571 13.56 19.89 2.24
CA ILE A 571 13.20 18.51 2.58
C ILE A 571 11.70 18.50 2.87
N LEU A 572 10.96 17.66 2.15
CA LEU A 572 9.51 17.50 2.29
C LEU A 572 9.21 16.20 3.06
N VAL A 573 8.62 16.34 4.25
CA VAL A 573 8.19 15.25 5.14
C VAL A 573 6.67 15.27 5.25
N GLU A 574 5.98 14.58 4.35
CA GLU A 574 4.53 14.71 4.16
C GLU A 574 3.91 13.42 3.65
N GLY A 575 2.63 13.19 4.02
CA GLY A 575 1.92 11.96 3.66
C GLY A 575 1.21 12.03 2.30
N ARG A 576 1.16 13.21 1.69
CA ARG A 576 0.53 13.50 0.40
C ARG A 576 1.19 14.73 -0.21
N PRO A 577 1.12 14.95 -1.52
CA PRO A 577 1.77 16.10 -2.15
C PRO A 577 1.19 17.41 -1.60
N ARG A 578 2.04 18.28 -1.04
CA ARG A 578 1.64 19.60 -0.54
C ARG A 578 2.13 20.73 -1.43
N GLY A 579 1.24 21.64 -1.81
CA GLY A 579 1.58 22.80 -2.64
C GLY A 579 2.59 23.72 -1.95
N LEU A 580 3.51 24.27 -2.76
CA LEU A 580 4.52 25.25 -2.32
C LEU A 580 4.12 26.70 -2.60
N ASP A 581 2.89 26.95 -3.06
CA ASP A 581 2.37 28.28 -3.39
C ASP A 581 3.37 29.13 -4.20
N GLY A 582 3.87 28.58 -5.31
CA GLY A 582 4.83 29.23 -6.22
C GLY A 582 6.28 29.34 -5.71
N ARG A 583 6.63 28.83 -4.53
CA ARG A 583 7.97 29.00 -3.93
C ARG A 583 9.00 27.95 -4.33
N VAL A 584 8.66 27.03 -5.23
CA VAL A 584 9.62 26.03 -5.74
C VAL A 584 10.85 26.68 -6.36
N ASP A 585 10.71 27.88 -6.93
CA ASP A 585 11.82 28.63 -7.55
C ASP A 585 12.76 29.29 -6.53
N LEU A 586 12.31 29.44 -5.28
CA LEU A 586 13.15 29.99 -4.22
C LEU A 586 14.19 28.97 -3.72
N VAL A 587 14.03 27.69 -4.03
CA VAL A 587 14.90 26.61 -3.53
C VAL A 587 15.80 26.04 -4.62
N ASP A 588 17.01 25.65 -4.23
CA ASP A 588 18.04 25.13 -5.13
C ASP A 588 17.94 23.61 -5.27
N ALA A 589 17.51 22.90 -4.22
CA ALA A 589 17.23 21.47 -4.28
C ALA A 589 15.96 21.10 -3.51
N VAL A 590 15.30 20.01 -3.93
CA VAL A 590 14.10 19.46 -3.28
C VAL A 590 14.29 17.95 -3.11
N LEU A 591 14.21 17.47 -1.88
CA LEU A 591 14.22 16.05 -1.54
C LEU A 591 12.86 15.68 -0.94
N MET A 592 12.14 14.78 -1.61
CA MET A 592 10.91 14.18 -1.09
C MET A 592 11.25 12.95 -0.27
N THR A 593 10.84 12.95 1.00
CA THR A 593 11.11 11.84 1.93
C THR A 593 9.86 11.03 2.25
N TYR A 594 8.67 11.53 1.86
CA TYR A 594 7.38 10.96 2.24
C TYR A 594 7.28 10.89 3.77
N LEU A 595 6.96 9.70 4.30
CA LEU A 595 7.00 9.36 5.72
C LEU A 595 7.94 8.14 5.87
N PRO A 596 9.27 8.37 6.02
CA PRO A 596 10.27 7.30 5.96
C PRO A 596 10.34 6.42 7.22
N GLY A 597 9.56 6.71 8.26
CA GLY A 597 9.63 6.04 9.55
C GLY A 597 10.76 6.56 10.45
N PRO A 598 10.92 5.98 11.65
CA PRO A 598 11.81 6.52 12.68
C PRO A 598 13.30 6.46 12.31
N TRP A 599 13.67 5.65 11.32
CA TRP A 599 15.06 5.50 10.87
C TRP A 599 15.47 6.52 9.79
N GLY A 600 14.55 7.39 9.36
CA GLY A 600 14.71 8.22 8.16
C GLY A 600 15.84 9.26 8.19
N GLY A 601 16.17 9.82 9.36
CA GLY A 601 17.13 10.92 9.44
C GLY A 601 18.55 10.57 9.02
N GLY A 602 18.99 9.32 9.23
CA GLY A 602 20.29 8.83 8.78
C GLY A 602 20.39 8.78 7.25
N PRO A 603 19.55 7.98 6.55
CA PRO A 603 19.48 7.94 5.10
C PRO A 603 19.30 9.31 4.42
N ILE A 604 18.51 10.21 5.03
CA ILE A 604 18.38 11.59 4.53
C ILE A 604 19.75 12.29 4.53
N ALA A 605 20.49 12.22 5.64
CA ALA A 605 21.82 12.80 5.74
C ALA A 605 22.82 12.15 4.76
N GLU A 606 22.76 10.83 4.59
CA GLU A 606 23.59 10.08 3.62
C GLU A 606 23.33 10.52 2.17
N VAL A 607 22.08 10.80 1.79
CA VAL A 607 21.76 11.38 0.48
C VAL A 607 22.36 12.78 0.39
N LEU A 608 22.15 13.63 1.39
CA LEU A 608 22.65 15.01 1.38
C LEU A 608 24.19 15.07 1.28
N SER A 609 24.93 14.17 1.92
CA SER A 609 26.40 14.08 1.83
C SER A 609 26.90 13.34 0.58
N GLY A 610 26.03 12.59 -0.08
CA GLY A 610 26.36 11.75 -1.23
C GLY A 610 26.95 10.39 -0.85
N GLY A 611 26.83 9.97 0.41
CA GLY A 611 27.06 8.59 0.84
C GLY A 611 26.07 7.61 0.21
N VAL A 612 24.87 8.08 -0.16
CA VAL A 612 23.89 7.35 -0.97
C VAL A 612 23.54 8.15 -2.22
N ASN A 613 23.54 7.49 -3.38
CA ASN A 613 23.00 8.05 -4.61
C ASN A 613 21.46 7.86 -4.61
N PRO A 614 20.64 8.93 -4.62
CA PRO A 614 19.19 8.80 -4.57
C PRO A 614 18.68 8.04 -5.80
N SER A 615 17.77 7.11 -5.55
CA SER A 615 17.17 6.25 -6.59
C SER A 615 15.65 6.22 -6.55
N GLY A 616 15.03 6.95 -5.62
CA GLY A 616 13.58 7.04 -5.54
C GLY A 616 12.99 7.71 -6.77
N ARG A 617 11.78 7.31 -7.13
CA ARG A 617 10.97 7.88 -8.21
C ARG A 617 9.58 8.14 -7.66
N LEU A 618 8.89 9.19 -8.10
CA LEU A 618 7.54 9.49 -7.62
C LEU A 618 6.55 8.40 -8.07
N PRO A 619 5.84 7.72 -7.15
CA PRO A 619 4.76 6.79 -7.47
C PRO A 619 3.42 7.52 -7.74
N MET A 620 3.42 8.85 -7.71
CA MET A 620 2.25 9.68 -7.91
C MET A 620 2.62 11.06 -8.43
N THR A 621 1.77 11.64 -9.29
CA THR A 621 1.88 13.02 -9.74
C THR A 621 1.82 14.00 -8.57
N TYR A 622 2.75 14.95 -8.53
CA TYR A 622 2.74 16.10 -7.62
C TYR A 622 2.07 17.30 -8.29
N PRO A 623 0.85 17.72 -7.90
CA PRO A 623 0.10 18.75 -8.62
C PRO A 623 0.74 20.13 -8.49
N SER A 624 0.58 20.97 -9.52
CA SER A 624 1.03 22.37 -9.52
C SER A 624 0.10 23.28 -8.71
N SER A 625 -1.18 22.94 -8.60
CA SER A 625 -2.16 23.70 -7.82
C SER A 625 -3.23 22.81 -7.16
N THR A 626 -4.00 23.40 -6.23
CA THR A 626 -5.17 22.73 -5.63
C THR A 626 -6.24 22.39 -6.68
N GLY A 627 -6.28 23.09 -7.82
CA GLY A 627 -7.19 22.77 -8.93
C GLY A 627 -6.85 21.45 -9.65
N ASP A 628 -5.59 20.99 -9.53
CA ASP A 628 -5.04 19.85 -10.28
C ASP A 628 -4.96 18.57 -9.44
N VAL A 629 -5.56 18.55 -8.24
CA VAL A 629 -5.50 17.44 -7.28
C VAL A 629 -6.11 16.13 -7.79
N ALA A 630 -6.95 16.19 -8.83
CA ALA A 630 -7.53 15.03 -9.49
C ALA A 630 -6.77 14.61 -10.77
N SER A 631 -5.75 15.38 -11.17
CA SER A 631 -4.95 15.07 -12.36
C SER A 631 -4.11 13.81 -12.13
N ARG A 632 -4.02 12.96 -13.15
CA ARG A 632 -3.22 11.72 -13.18
C ARG A 632 -2.41 11.69 -14.46
N TYR A 633 -1.25 11.06 -14.43
CA TYR A 633 -0.32 11.09 -15.57
C TYR A 633 -0.89 10.49 -16.87
N PHE A 634 -1.83 9.54 -16.74
CA PHE A 634 -2.46 8.85 -17.86
C PHE A 634 -3.74 9.53 -18.35
N SER A 635 -4.25 10.58 -17.69
CA SER A 635 -5.46 11.27 -18.12
C SER A 635 -5.28 11.91 -19.50
N SER A 636 -6.22 11.69 -20.43
CA SER A 636 -6.37 12.52 -21.63
C SER A 636 -7.08 13.83 -21.31
N GLY A 637 -6.59 14.93 -21.88
CA GLY A 637 -7.27 16.22 -21.83
C GLY A 637 -6.78 17.14 -22.95
N VAL A 638 -7.52 18.23 -23.17
CA VAL A 638 -7.09 19.34 -24.02
C VAL A 638 -5.97 20.13 -23.32
N ASP A 639 -6.05 20.24 -21.99
CA ASP A 639 -5.02 20.86 -21.18
C ASP A 639 -3.81 19.93 -21.05
N PRO A 640 -2.58 20.47 -21.21
CA PRO A 640 -1.38 19.67 -21.07
C PRO A 640 -1.24 19.18 -19.63
N TYR A 641 -0.80 17.93 -19.46
CA TYR A 641 -0.32 17.43 -18.18
C TYR A 641 0.90 18.27 -17.73
N ASP A 642 0.66 19.19 -16.79
CA ASP A 642 1.63 20.18 -16.28
C ASP A 642 1.74 20.13 -14.74
N PRO A 643 2.29 19.03 -14.19
CA PRO A 643 2.46 18.88 -12.75
C PRO A 643 3.67 19.69 -12.24
N LEU A 644 3.71 19.97 -10.93
CA LEU A 644 4.92 20.49 -10.30
C LEU A 644 6.07 19.48 -10.42
N PHE A 645 5.75 18.20 -10.17
CA PHE A 645 6.64 17.08 -10.44
C PHE A 645 5.83 15.90 -11.00
N ALA A 646 6.24 15.36 -12.14
CA ALA A 646 5.53 14.29 -12.80
C ALA A 646 5.62 12.94 -12.06
N PHE A 647 4.67 12.06 -12.31
CA PHE A 647 4.83 10.64 -12.01
C PHE A 647 6.17 10.13 -12.56
N SER A 648 6.83 9.20 -11.87
CA SER A 648 8.16 8.68 -12.15
C SER A 648 9.32 9.70 -12.06
N ALA A 649 9.07 10.97 -11.70
CA ALA A 649 10.17 11.93 -11.55
C ALA A 649 11.08 11.55 -10.37
N GLY A 650 12.39 11.73 -10.57
CA GLY A 650 13.43 11.46 -9.59
C GLY A 650 14.79 11.55 -10.25
N LEU A 651 15.66 12.36 -9.68
CA LEU A 651 17.03 12.57 -10.12
C LEU A 651 17.97 11.63 -9.39
N SER A 652 19.15 11.40 -9.96
CA SER A 652 20.28 10.74 -9.30
C SER A 652 21.51 11.64 -9.37
N TYR A 653 22.57 11.29 -8.64
CA TYR A 653 23.88 11.93 -8.78
C TYR A 653 24.70 11.39 -9.95
N SER A 654 24.14 10.47 -10.74
CA SER A 654 24.75 9.96 -11.97
C SER A 654 23.95 10.33 -13.21
N SER A 655 24.54 10.11 -14.37
CA SER A 655 23.90 10.25 -15.68
C SER A 655 23.61 8.87 -16.25
N ILE A 656 22.41 8.71 -16.81
CA ILE A 656 21.96 7.46 -17.43
C ILE A 656 21.68 7.74 -18.89
N GLU A 657 22.14 6.83 -19.75
CA GLU A 657 21.86 6.82 -21.17
C GLU A 657 21.01 5.59 -21.52
N TYR A 658 19.94 5.82 -22.27
CA TYR A 658 19.05 4.80 -22.79
C TYR A 658 19.22 4.67 -24.30
N THR A 659 19.50 3.47 -24.81
CA THR A 659 19.74 3.23 -26.24
C THR A 659 19.21 1.88 -26.68
N GLN A 660 19.07 1.68 -27.99
CA GLN A 660 18.74 0.37 -28.58
C GLN A 660 17.41 -0.21 -28.07
N LEU A 661 16.36 0.62 -27.98
CA LEU A 661 15.01 0.09 -27.83
C LEU A 661 14.67 -0.71 -29.10
N ALA A 662 14.24 -1.95 -28.94
CA ALA A 662 13.93 -2.83 -30.06
C ALA A 662 12.84 -3.83 -29.68
N LEU A 663 11.99 -4.15 -30.64
CA LEU A 663 11.01 -5.23 -30.59
C LEU A 663 11.51 -6.41 -31.46
N ASP A 664 11.22 -7.64 -31.06
CA ASP A 664 11.48 -8.81 -31.89
C ASP A 664 10.42 -9.05 -32.96
N ASP A 665 9.21 -8.51 -32.74
CA ASP A 665 8.08 -8.49 -33.66
C ASP A 665 7.34 -7.15 -33.54
N ASP A 666 6.78 -6.67 -34.65
CA ASP A 666 5.97 -5.44 -34.72
C ASP A 666 4.46 -5.73 -34.76
N THR A 667 4.07 -7.00 -34.66
CA THR A 667 2.68 -7.43 -34.76
C THR A 667 2.30 -8.43 -33.66
N LEU A 668 1.27 -8.10 -32.89
CA LEU A 668 0.63 -8.97 -31.90
C LEU A 668 -0.66 -9.53 -32.49
N ILE A 669 -0.73 -10.86 -32.66
CA ILE A 669 -1.91 -11.52 -33.26
C ILE A 669 -2.81 -12.08 -32.16
N LEU A 670 -4.03 -11.56 -32.04
CA LEU A 670 -5.04 -12.10 -31.13
C LEU A 670 -5.69 -13.35 -31.76
N GLY A 671 -6.08 -14.31 -30.93
CA GLY A 671 -6.59 -15.62 -31.37
C GLY A 671 -7.64 -15.55 -32.51
N THR A 672 -7.54 -16.50 -33.45
CA THR A 672 -8.13 -16.42 -34.81
C THR A 672 -9.63 -16.72 -34.92
N ASP A 673 -10.45 -16.43 -33.90
CA ASP A 673 -11.82 -16.93 -33.94
C ASP A 673 -12.77 -16.11 -34.82
N ASP A 674 -12.47 -14.84 -35.14
CA ASP A 674 -13.17 -14.08 -36.19
C ASP A 674 -12.38 -12.84 -36.65
N LEU A 675 -11.35 -13.04 -37.49
CA LEU A 675 -10.56 -11.92 -38.03
C LEU A 675 -11.23 -11.36 -39.31
N TRP A 676 -11.99 -10.28 -39.16
CA TRP A 676 -12.45 -9.43 -40.28
C TRP A 676 -11.61 -8.15 -40.32
N LEU A 677 -10.52 -8.19 -41.08
CA LEU A 677 -9.67 -7.03 -41.32
C LEU A 677 -10.37 -6.11 -42.34
N LEU A 678 -10.97 -5.02 -41.86
CA LEU A 678 -11.60 -4.01 -42.70
C LEU A 678 -10.52 -2.99 -43.10
N VAL A 679 -9.87 -3.23 -44.23
CA VAL A 679 -8.92 -2.28 -44.83
C VAL A 679 -9.73 -1.23 -45.58
N GLU A 680 -9.97 -0.07 -44.99
CA GLU A 680 -10.38 1.11 -45.76
C GLU A 680 -9.14 1.77 -46.37
N THR A 681 -8.94 1.57 -47.67
CA THR A 681 -7.99 2.38 -48.44
C THR A 681 -8.71 3.64 -48.93
N GLU A 682 -8.41 4.79 -48.33
CA GLU A 682 -8.67 6.07 -48.99
C GLU A 682 -7.68 6.24 -50.14
N GLY A 683 -8.20 6.20 -51.37
CA GLY A 683 -7.56 6.79 -52.55
C GLY A 683 -6.49 5.97 -53.26
N ALA A 684 -6.90 5.02 -54.11
CA ALA A 684 -6.17 4.69 -55.34
C ALA A 684 -7.11 4.02 -56.35
N GLY A 685 -7.16 4.56 -57.57
CA GLY A 685 -8.00 4.04 -58.65
C GLY A 685 -7.64 2.62 -59.07
N ASN A 686 -8.68 1.86 -59.44
CA ASN A 686 -8.67 0.65 -60.27
C ASN A 686 -7.34 -0.13 -60.34
N GLY A 687 -7.05 -0.88 -59.28
CA GLY A 687 -5.94 -1.84 -59.24
C GLY A 687 -5.50 -2.20 -57.83
N GLY A 688 -6.42 -2.59 -56.94
CA GLY A 688 -6.07 -3.05 -55.60
C GLY A 688 -5.58 -4.50 -55.64
N ASP A 689 -4.30 -4.72 -55.33
CA ASP A 689 -3.79 -6.05 -55.00
C ASP A 689 -4.51 -6.55 -53.74
N GLN A 690 -5.28 -7.61 -53.87
CA GLN A 690 -5.82 -8.34 -52.73
C GLN A 690 -4.65 -9.07 -52.05
N VAL A 691 -4.20 -8.57 -50.90
CA VAL A 691 -3.30 -9.32 -50.03
C VAL A 691 -4.07 -10.53 -49.51
N LYS A 692 -3.75 -11.70 -50.03
CA LYS A 692 -4.38 -12.97 -49.66
C LYS A 692 -3.81 -13.39 -48.30
N PHE A 693 -4.58 -13.22 -47.23
CA PHE A 693 -4.20 -13.64 -45.88
C PHE A 693 -4.30 -15.18 -45.79
N ASP A 694 -3.17 -15.87 -45.63
CA ASP A 694 -3.14 -17.32 -45.42
C ASP A 694 -3.45 -17.65 -43.95
N LYS A 695 -4.63 -18.22 -43.71
CA LYS A 695 -5.10 -18.63 -42.37
C LYS A 695 -4.22 -19.71 -41.74
N GLU A 696 -3.56 -20.57 -42.52
CA GLU A 696 -2.64 -21.58 -41.97
C GLU A 696 -1.29 -20.98 -41.56
N GLU A 697 -0.81 -19.97 -42.27
CA GLU A 697 0.43 -19.28 -41.92
C GLU A 697 0.24 -18.36 -40.69
N ALA A 698 -0.91 -17.68 -40.58
CA ALA A 698 -1.29 -16.89 -39.41
C ALA A 698 -1.47 -17.75 -38.15
N ARG A 699 -2.06 -18.95 -38.28
CA ARG A 699 -2.16 -19.91 -37.16
C ARG A 699 -0.79 -20.44 -36.69
N LYS A 700 0.21 -20.49 -37.58
CA LYS A 700 1.60 -20.86 -37.23
C LYS A 700 2.40 -19.70 -36.60
N LYS A 701 1.91 -18.46 -36.73
CA LYS A 701 2.52 -17.21 -36.24
C LYS A 701 1.70 -16.56 -35.12
N GLN A 702 0.95 -17.33 -34.32
CA GLN A 702 0.30 -16.77 -33.12
C GLN A 702 1.37 -16.32 -32.14
N SER A 703 1.77 -15.05 -32.22
CA SER A 703 2.54 -14.39 -31.18
C SER A 703 1.56 -13.67 -30.27
N THR A 704 1.23 -14.30 -29.15
CA THR A 704 0.44 -13.69 -28.08
C THR A 704 1.27 -12.73 -27.22
N GLN A 705 2.55 -12.56 -27.57
CA GLN A 705 3.54 -11.78 -26.87
C GLN A 705 4.51 -11.13 -27.86
N ILE A 706 5.03 -9.94 -27.53
CA ILE A 706 6.15 -9.29 -28.20
C ILE A 706 7.26 -9.15 -27.17
N HIS A 707 8.49 -9.55 -27.50
CA HIS A 707 9.65 -9.31 -26.66
C HIS A 707 10.29 -7.98 -27.02
N ALA A 708 10.50 -7.16 -26.01
CA ALA A 708 11.18 -5.88 -26.14
C ALA A 708 12.49 -5.89 -25.35
N SER A 709 13.47 -5.14 -25.81
CA SER A 709 14.72 -4.93 -25.08
C SER A 709 15.23 -3.52 -25.22
N LEU A 710 16.02 -3.10 -24.24
CA LEU A 710 16.62 -1.77 -24.17
C LEU A 710 17.98 -1.86 -23.47
N ARG A 711 18.96 -1.10 -23.94
CA ARG A 711 20.24 -0.92 -23.26
C ARG A 711 20.20 0.30 -22.34
N VAL A 712 20.58 0.10 -21.09
CA VAL A 712 20.72 1.14 -20.07
C VAL A 712 22.19 1.20 -19.66
N LYS A 713 22.77 2.40 -19.69
CA LYS A 713 24.18 2.62 -19.33
C LYS A 713 24.31 3.74 -18.31
N ASN A 714 25.12 3.50 -17.30
CA ASN A 714 25.56 4.54 -16.39
C ASN A 714 26.75 5.28 -17.02
N THR A 715 26.54 6.52 -17.43
CA THR A 715 27.55 7.38 -18.07
C THR A 715 28.18 8.37 -17.09
N GLY A 716 27.70 8.42 -15.84
CA GLY A 716 28.32 9.23 -14.78
C GLY A 716 29.47 8.53 -14.08
N ASP A 717 29.93 9.14 -12.98
CA ASP A 717 31.13 8.76 -12.23
C ASP A 717 30.84 7.99 -10.93
N ARG A 718 29.56 7.65 -10.68
CA ARG A 718 29.10 7.02 -9.44
C ARG A 718 28.17 5.84 -9.71
N PRO A 719 28.21 4.79 -8.86
CA PRO A 719 27.19 3.74 -8.90
C PRO A 719 25.79 4.32 -8.72
N VAL A 720 24.81 3.68 -9.36
CA VAL A 720 23.41 4.14 -9.37
C VAL A 720 22.46 2.95 -9.42
N LYS A 721 21.30 3.09 -8.77
CA LYS A 721 20.15 2.23 -9.02
C LYS A 721 19.16 3.02 -9.88
N GLU A 722 18.91 2.55 -11.08
CA GLU A 722 18.02 3.19 -12.04
C GLU A 722 16.76 2.36 -12.24
N THR A 723 15.59 2.99 -12.19
CA THR A 723 14.33 2.35 -12.54
C THR A 723 13.98 2.67 -13.99
N VAL A 724 13.86 1.63 -14.81
CA VAL A 724 13.38 1.70 -16.20
C VAL A 724 11.87 1.54 -16.18
N PHE A 725 11.15 2.43 -16.87
CA PHE A 725 9.69 2.38 -16.99
C PHE A 725 9.30 2.21 -18.45
N TRP A 726 8.37 1.29 -18.73
CA TRP A 726 7.75 1.17 -20.05
C TRP A 726 6.24 1.33 -19.97
N TYR A 727 5.75 2.14 -20.90
CA TYR A 727 4.36 2.52 -21.03
C TYR A 727 3.83 2.09 -22.38
N ILE A 728 2.54 1.83 -22.45
CA ILE A 728 1.84 1.57 -23.69
C ILE A 728 0.74 2.62 -23.87
N SER A 729 0.61 3.10 -25.10
CA SER A 729 -0.50 3.93 -25.54
C SER A 729 -1.08 3.35 -26.82
N GLN A 730 -2.38 3.52 -27.01
CA GLN A 730 -3.04 3.17 -28.26
C GLN A 730 -3.42 4.46 -28.99
N THR A 731 -3.06 4.57 -30.26
CA THR A 731 -3.30 5.81 -31.03
C THR A 731 -4.79 6.05 -31.26
N TYR A 732 -5.56 4.99 -31.48
CA TYR A 732 -6.99 5.06 -31.74
C TYR A 732 -7.72 3.85 -31.13
N ARG A 733 -8.85 4.12 -30.49
CA ARG A 733 -9.80 3.11 -30.02
C ARG A 733 -11.23 3.48 -30.49
N PRO A 734 -12.09 2.49 -30.80
CA PRO A 734 -13.49 2.74 -31.18
C PRO A 734 -14.31 3.40 -30.07
N GLU A 735 -13.87 3.25 -28.82
CA GLU A 735 -14.53 3.76 -27.63
C GLU A 735 -13.58 4.65 -26.83
N VAL A 736 -14.13 5.69 -26.20
CA VAL A 736 -13.35 6.71 -25.49
C VAL A 736 -12.78 6.15 -24.19
N GLN A 737 -11.50 5.79 -24.24
CA GLN A 737 -10.57 5.72 -23.11
C GLN A 737 -9.18 6.12 -23.62
N PRO A 738 -8.93 7.42 -23.89
CA PRO A 738 -7.65 7.81 -24.44
C PRO A 738 -6.67 7.96 -23.28
N GLU A 739 -6.22 6.88 -22.67
CA GLU A 739 -5.08 7.04 -21.76
C GLU A 739 -3.91 7.59 -22.56
N ARG A 740 -3.27 8.65 -22.08
CA ARG A 740 -2.11 9.23 -22.76
C ARG A 740 -1.02 8.17 -22.89
N TRP A 741 -0.67 7.56 -21.77
CA TRP A 741 0.24 6.43 -21.61
C TRP A 741 -0.18 5.66 -20.35
N MET A 742 -0.15 4.34 -20.39
CA MET A 742 -0.35 3.49 -19.20
C MET A 742 0.93 2.73 -18.91
N LEU A 743 1.41 2.79 -17.67
CA LEU A 743 2.54 1.99 -17.22
C LEU A 743 2.17 0.51 -17.32
N LYS A 744 3.02 -0.28 -17.98
CA LYS A 744 2.86 -1.74 -18.10
C LYS A 744 4.01 -2.52 -17.48
N GLY A 745 5.03 -1.81 -16.99
CA GLY A 745 6.04 -2.40 -16.14
C GLY A 745 7.21 -1.48 -15.82
N PHE A 746 7.98 -1.93 -14.85
CA PHE A 746 9.21 -1.29 -14.41
C PHE A 746 10.25 -2.34 -14.01
N GLU A 747 11.53 -1.99 -14.14
CA GLU A 747 12.64 -2.80 -13.64
C GLU A 747 13.71 -1.90 -13.01
N LYS A 748 14.14 -2.23 -11.80
CA LYS A 748 15.21 -1.50 -11.11
C LYS A 748 16.55 -2.20 -11.30
N VAL A 749 17.50 -1.52 -11.92
CA VAL A 749 18.83 -2.03 -12.24
C VAL A 749 19.92 -1.29 -11.46
N SER A 750 20.84 -2.05 -10.86
CA SER A 750 22.06 -1.49 -10.27
C SER A 750 23.15 -1.41 -11.33
N LEU A 751 23.82 -0.28 -11.46
CA LEU A 751 24.88 -0.04 -12.45
C LEU A 751 26.08 0.66 -11.81
N ASP A 752 27.26 0.05 -11.89
CA ASP A 752 28.53 0.73 -11.60
C ASP A 752 28.82 1.81 -12.66
N ALA A 753 29.75 2.72 -12.36
CA ALA A 753 30.16 3.76 -13.31
C ALA A 753 30.71 3.14 -14.60
N GLY A 754 30.13 3.50 -15.75
CA GLY A 754 30.46 2.94 -17.06
C GLY A 754 29.80 1.61 -17.40
N GLU A 755 29.11 0.95 -16.46
CA GLU A 755 28.41 -0.32 -16.70
C GLU A 755 27.22 -0.13 -17.64
N SER A 756 26.96 -1.13 -18.48
CA SER A 756 25.74 -1.22 -19.30
C SER A 756 25.01 -2.54 -19.01
N ARG A 757 23.68 -2.49 -18.98
CA ARG A 757 22.81 -3.67 -18.93
C ARG A 757 21.76 -3.63 -20.02
N THR A 758 21.31 -4.80 -20.45
CA THR A 758 20.16 -4.94 -21.34
C THR A 758 18.97 -5.37 -20.51
N VAL A 759 17.97 -4.49 -20.42
CA VAL A 759 16.66 -4.76 -19.82
C VAL A 759 15.79 -5.41 -20.87
N LYS A 760 15.09 -6.48 -20.50
CA LYS A 760 14.21 -7.25 -21.40
C LYS A 760 12.84 -7.37 -20.76
N PHE A 761 11.80 -7.10 -21.53
CA PHE A 761 10.43 -7.18 -21.07
C PHE A 761 9.52 -7.71 -22.16
N VAL A 762 8.31 -8.11 -21.77
CA VAL A 762 7.35 -8.76 -22.65
C VAL A 762 6.06 -7.97 -22.66
N ILE A 763 5.59 -7.61 -23.86
CA ILE A 763 4.27 -7.05 -24.09
C ILE A 763 3.34 -8.23 -24.36
N ARG A 764 2.33 -8.41 -23.53
CA ARG A 764 1.36 -9.50 -23.67
C ARG A 764 -0.02 -8.93 -23.96
N SER A 765 -0.85 -9.68 -24.67
CA SER A 765 -2.21 -9.23 -25.01
C SER A 765 -3.09 -8.93 -23.78
N ASP A 766 -2.91 -9.68 -22.69
CA ASP A 766 -3.59 -9.44 -21.41
C ASP A 766 -3.21 -8.11 -20.73
N MET A 767 -2.24 -7.37 -21.23
CA MET A 767 -1.91 -6.02 -20.76
C MET A 767 -2.71 -4.93 -21.47
N LEU A 768 -3.36 -5.25 -22.59
CA LEU A 768 -3.92 -4.28 -23.55
C LEU A 768 -5.44 -4.16 -23.49
N PHE A 769 -6.09 -4.91 -22.60
CA PHE A 769 -7.54 -4.87 -22.48
C PHE A 769 -8.03 -3.58 -21.83
N TYR A 770 -9.26 -3.21 -22.17
CA TYR A 770 -10.06 -2.19 -21.51
C TYR A 770 -11.53 -2.62 -21.49
N HIS A 771 -12.35 -1.95 -20.69
CA HIS A 771 -13.80 -2.17 -20.68
C HIS A 771 -14.52 -1.11 -21.52
N GLY A 772 -15.24 -1.58 -22.54
CA GLY A 772 -16.13 -0.71 -23.34
C GLY A 772 -17.35 -0.22 -22.55
N ARG A 773 -18.22 0.54 -23.22
CA ARG A 773 -19.50 1.06 -22.73
C ARG A 773 -20.46 -0.05 -22.31
N GLU A 774 -20.42 -1.17 -23.03
CA GLU A 774 -21.19 -2.39 -22.72
C GLU A 774 -20.48 -3.25 -21.66
N LEU A 775 -19.40 -2.76 -21.07
CA LEU A 775 -18.60 -3.41 -20.01
C LEU A 775 -17.97 -4.75 -20.43
N ASN A 776 -17.92 -5.03 -21.73
CA ASN A 776 -17.16 -6.15 -22.27
C ASN A 776 -15.66 -5.84 -22.18
N ARG A 777 -14.90 -6.79 -21.64
CA ARG A 777 -13.44 -6.77 -21.69
C ARG A 777 -13.01 -7.06 -23.12
N GLN A 778 -12.31 -6.12 -23.74
CA GLN A 778 -11.92 -6.19 -25.14
C GLN A 778 -10.53 -5.59 -25.37
N ILE A 779 -9.92 -5.95 -26.50
CA ILE A 779 -8.70 -5.33 -27.00
C ILE A 779 -9.05 -4.77 -28.37
N ALA A 780 -8.79 -3.48 -28.59
CA ALA A 780 -9.01 -2.87 -29.89
C ALA A 780 -7.82 -3.17 -30.80
N ALA A 781 -8.07 -3.69 -31.99
CA ALA A 781 -7.06 -3.80 -33.04
C ALA A 781 -6.57 -2.41 -33.48
N GLY A 782 -5.36 -2.37 -34.03
CA GLY A 782 -4.74 -1.15 -34.57
C GLY A 782 -3.38 -0.83 -33.96
N PRO A 783 -2.89 0.40 -34.18
CA PRO A 783 -1.53 0.80 -33.83
C PRO A 783 -1.39 1.12 -32.34
N PHE A 784 -0.34 0.58 -31.74
CA PHE A 784 0.11 0.84 -30.39
C PHE A 784 1.53 1.40 -30.40
N THR A 785 1.82 2.15 -29.34
CA THR A 785 3.10 2.79 -29.11
C THR A 785 3.66 2.27 -27.80
N LEU A 786 4.83 1.62 -27.85
CA LEU A 786 5.68 1.37 -26.70
C LEU A 786 6.50 2.63 -26.43
N VAL A 787 6.41 3.15 -25.21
CA VAL A 787 7.19 4.33 -24.79
C VAL A 787 8.03 3.97 -23.57
N VAL A 788 9.32 4.21 -23.63
CA VAL A 788 10.21 4.18 -22.46
C VAL A 788 10.52 5.63 -22.07
N ASN A 789 10.53 5.91 -20.76
CA ASN A 789 10.81 7.24 -20.21
C ASN A 789 9.81 8.34 -20.67
N ALA A 790 8.52 8.02 -20.83
CA ALA A 790 7.48 8.90 -21.39
C ALA A 790 7.40 10.32 -20.78
N MET A 791 7.81 10.49 -19.53
CA MET A 791 7.75 11.76 -18.78
C MET A 791 9.13 12.37 -18.50
N ARG A 792 10.16 11.95 -19.24
CA ARG A 792 11.55 12.41 -19.08
C ARG A 792 12.11 12.96 -20.42
N PRO A 793 13.23 13.71 -20.40
CA PRO A 793 13.77 14.33 -21.61
C PRO A 793 14.16 13.35 -22.74
N GLU A 794 14.63 12.15 -22.38
CA GLU A 794 15.08 11.12 -23.33
C GLU A 794 14.00 10.04 -23.53
N VAL A 795 12.93 10.41 -24.25
CA VAL A 795 11.85 9.48 -24.62
C VAL A 795 12.31 8.57 -25.75
N LEU A 796 12.15 7.26 -25.57
CA LEU A 796 12.33 6.27 -26.64
C LEU A 796 10.99 5.64 -26.99
N THR A 797 10.76 5.43 -28.27
CA THR A 797 9.49 4.96 -28.79
C THR A 797 9.69 3.87 -29.82
N GLU A 798 8.89 2.81 -29.73
CA GLU A 798 8.72 1.80 -30.78
C GLU A 798 7.22 1.59 -31.05
N TYR A 799 6.91 1.04 -32.22
CA TYR A 799 5.53 0.87 -32.69
C TYR A 799 5.25 -0.60 -32.95
N PHE A 800 4.04 -1.03 -32.60
CA PHE A 800 3.54 -2.35 -32.96
C PHE A 800 2.05 -2.30 -33.26
N ASN A 801 1.53 -3.29 -33.97
CA ASN A 801 0.12 -3.41 -34.29
C ASN A 801 -0.51 -4.58 -33.54
N VAL A 802 -1.75 -4.42 -33.11
CA VAL A 802 -2.59 -5.53 -32.67
C VAL A 802 -3.54 -5.87 -33.80
N VAL A 803 -3.58 -7.14 -34.20
CA VAL A 803 -4.36 -7.66 -35.34
C VAL A 803 -5.30 -8.77 -34.91
#